data_AF-A0A561VIM4-F1
#
_entry.id   AF-A0A561VIM4-F1
#
_cell.length_a   1.000
_cell.length_b   1.000
_cell.length_c   1.000
_cell.angle_alpha   90.00
_cell.angle_beta   90.00
_cell.angle_gamma   90.00
#
_symmetry.space_group_name_H-M   'P 1'
#
loop_
_entity.id
_entity.type
_entity.pdbx_description
1 polymer ?
#
loop_
_entity_poly.entity_id
_entity_poly.type
_entity_poly.pdbx_seq_one_letter_code
_entity_poly.pdbx_strand_id
1 'polypeptide(L)'
;MSPPAGGRRVHQVRRDLLFAAVRDAGRISRADLVRRTGMARMTVNGLVAELVAAGLLAEEEAVPDGTRAGRPARSVTVAAAAGGVVGAVVEADGVHVVTVDLAGRPRAERHLRVDTADPQVVLDAIAEFVSSAGRVWSTVVGLSAPISGGVVQSSSVLPAWSGIAAAGELRRRLAHRVTVRNDADLCVLGEVRYGVAAGHQHVCHLRVASGIGCGLLLGGVPHTGATGVAGEIGHVQVDETGALCRCGNRGCLETIASPREILAALSATYGEPLTAARAVELARHDATAERVLADAGRMIGRVVADLANTVNPSLVVLDGPLIEPDGPLVHGVRDSLRRYAQPEVAQSTQVRVSALGGRAALLGAVAAALRATPSARGDRAFTRAGAGPVAPFALAPAAVVPAADAPASRDGAAPAAGEGLTSRDGAAPAAGDPPPAGSSAAVAPAAAARRRELSPARRERLVRRDMITDVLRGRGPTARSDIVRLTRLPRAAVVDLLAELCHDGVVEPCPPGASRSGRPSPHFRLAAAAGVLLGLALGPEGVRAVVADGAGRVIDDGFRPLPAGHETLQLMRTAAEFARELMDRHGAHATVAVSVPSPVHPLTGRFGARSVLPMFSGFSPAEEIAAVLGRPVQVHNNAQLCALAEARRGAARGARDVLYLRADQFTGAGIVAGGRMHQGAIGYAGEVGHLNVREIGPLCICGSRGCLSAFLAPAYFGALLERPRLGSLSEDRLVALAVAGDRPARRALVDAGRLIGRTVTPLCDVLNPAVVVVGGRYTEPGAFVVDGVREALHRHCAPSAAAGLTVVPAALGRDAEPLGAIESLL
;
A
#
# COMPACT_ATOMS: atom_id res chain seq x y z
N MET A 1 30.96 -8.48 -35.40
CA MET A 1 31.26 -7.43 -34.38
C MET A 1 30.18 -7.46 -33.30
N SER A 2 30.54 -7.76 -32.07
CA SER A 2 29.62 -7.78 -30.93
C SER A 2 29.17 -6.35 -30.56
N PRO A 3 27.87 -6.06 -30.38
CA PRO A 3 27.43 -4.72 -29.99
C PRO A 3 27.92 -4.41 -28.57
N PRO A 4 28.23 -3.13 -28.27
CA PRO A 4 28.72 -2.72 -26.96
C PRO A 4 27.73 -3.08 -25.86
N ALA A 5 28.25 -3.33 -24.65
CA ALA A 5 27.49 -3.88 -23.53
C ALA A 5 26.23 -3.08 -23.13
N GLY A 6 26.09 -1.80 -23.54
CA GLY A 6 24.87 -0.99 -23.36
C GLY A 6 23.75 -1.32 -24.38
N GLY A 7 24.10 -1.62 -25.63
CA GLY A 7 23.12 -1.99 -26.67
C GLY A 7 22.44 -3.34 -26.40
N ARG A 8 23.16 -4.30 -25.81
CA ARG A 8 22.62 -5.63 -25.42
C ARG A 8 21.51 -5.57 -24.36
N ARG A 9 21.32 -4.43 -23.71
CA ARG A 9 20.54 -4.26 -22.48
C ARG A 9 19.23 -3.53 -22.71
N VAL A 10 19.28 -2.42 -23.45
CA VAL A 10 18.10 -1.81 -24.10
C VAL A 10 17.34 -2.88 -24.90
N HIS A 11 18.10 -3.71 -25.61
CA HIS A 11 17.57 -4.82 -26.37
C HIS A 11 16.81 -5.82 -25.48
N GLN A 12 17.37 -6.20 -24.33
CA GLN A 12 16.75 -7.09 -23.37
C GLN A 12 15.39 -6.54 -22.86
N VAL A 13 15.36 -5.27 -22.43
CA VAL A 13 14.11 -4.65 -21.92
C VAL A 13 13.03 -4.59 -23.00
N ARG A 14 13.41 -4.25 -24.24
CA ARG A 14 12.48 -4.25 -25.37
C ARG A 14 11.97 -5.66 -25.67
N ARG A 15 12.82 -6.67 -25.53
CA ARG A 15 12.47 -8.08 -25.68
C ARG A 15 11.48 -8.54 -24.63
N ASP A 16 11.70 -8.19 -23.36
CA ASP A 16 10.79 -8.50 -22.24
C ASP A 16 9.41 -7.83 -22.46
N LEU A 17 9.39 -6.54 -22.83
CA LEU A 17 8.16 -5.81 -23.12
C LEU A 17 7.38 -6.41 -24.31
N LEU A 18 8.08 -6.80 -25.38
CA LEU A 18 7.47 -7.42 -26.54
C LEU A 18 6.89 -8.79 -26.20
N PHE A 19 7.64 -9.63 -25.48
CA PHE A 19 7.16 -10.94 -25.04
C PHE A 19 5.94 -10.82 -24.11
N ALA A 20 5.98 -9.90 -23.15
CA ALA A 20 4.84 -9.61 -22.28
C ALA A 20 3.61 -9.14 -23.08
N ALA A 21 3.81 -8.29 -24.10
CA ALA A 21 2.72 -7.82 -24.95
C ALA A 21 2.08 -8.94 -25.79
N VAL A 22 2.88 -9.91 -26.28
CA VAL A 22 2.35 -11.11 -26.95
C VAL A 22 1.58 -11.98 -25.97
N ARG A 23 2.14 -12.27 -24.79
CA ARG A 23 1.48 -13.06 -23.75
C ARG A 23 0.15 -12.44 -23.32
N ASP A 24 0.14 -11.14 -23.04
CA ASP A 24 -1.07 -10.42 -22.62
C ASP A 24 -2.12 -10.30 -23.74
N ALA A 25 -1.74 -10.48 -25.00
CA ALA A 25 -2.69 -10.54 -26.12
C ALA A 25 -3.18 -11.97 -26.40
N GLY A 26 -2.40 -12.98 -26.00
CA GLY A 26 -2.52 -14.36 -26.48
C GLY A 26 -2.08 -14.52 -27.94
N ARG A 27 -2.70 -13.77 -28.85
CA ARG A 27 -2.41 -13.71 -30.30
C ARG A 27 -2.40 -12.25 -30.75
N ILE A 28 -1.35 -11.82 -31.45
CA ILE A 28 -1.24 -10.40 -31.87
C ILE A 28 -0.47 -10.25 -33.18
N SER A 29 -0.91 -9.32 -34.05
CA SER A 29 -0.18 -9.01 -35.28
C SER A 29 1.08 -8.18 -34.99
N ARG A 30 2.09 -8.23 -35.86
CA ARG A 30 3.27 -7.35 -35.73
C ARG A 30 2.90 -5.86 -35.78
N ALA A 31 1.87 -5.49 -36.53
CA ALA A 31 1.38 -4.10 -36.60
C ALA A 31 0.72 -3.66 -35.28
N ASP A 32 -0.03 -4.55 -34.63
CA ASP A 32 -0.59 -4.30 -33.30
C ASP A 32 0.49 -4.27 -32.22
N LEU A 33 1.54 -5.09 -32.33
CA LEU A 33 2.70 -5.01 -31.45
C LEU A 33 3.39 -3.65 -31.55
N VAL A 34 3.58 -3.10 -32.75
CA VAL A 34 4.10 -1.73 -32.93
C VAL A 34 3.23 -0.71 -32.20
N ARG A 35 1.90 -0.77 -32.40
CA ARG A 35 0.96 0.15 -31.73
C ARG A 35 0.98 0.01 -30.20
N ARG A 36 0.98 -1.22 -29.69
CA ARG A 36 0.87 -1.52 -28.26
C ARG A 36 2.15 -1.25 -27.49
N THR A 37 3.30 -1.52 -28.12
CA THR A 37 4.62 -1.32 -27.50
C THR A 37 5.21 0.07 -27.75
N GLY A 38 4.73 0.80 -28.76
CA GLY A 38 5.31 2.08 -29.19
C GLY A 38 6.70 1.95 -29.85
N MET A 39 7.16 0.72 -30.12
CA MET A 39 8.48 0.47 -30.71
C MET A 39 8.45 0.64 -32.23
N ALA A 40 9.58 1.06 -32.81
CA ALA A 40 9.73 1.15 -34.26
C ALA A 40 9.48 -0.21 -34.94
N ARG A 41 8.85 -0.20 -36.13
CA ARG A 41 8.47 -1.41 -36.88
C ARG A 41 9.65 -2.38 -37.07
N MET A 42 10.83 -1.87 -37.41
CA MET A 42 12.04 -2.68 -37.59
C MET A 42 12.52 -3.32 -36.28
N THR A 43 12.36 -2.63 -35.15
CA THR A 43 12.69 -3.18 -33.82
C THR A 43 11.75 -4.34 -33.45
N VAL A 44 10.44 -4.16 -33.66
CA VAL A 44 9.46 -5.23 -33.43
C VAL A 44 9.75 -6.45 -34.31
N ASN A 45 10.02 -6.23 -35.60
CA ASN A 45 10.34 -7.32 -36.53
C ASN A 45 11.59 -8.11 -36.11
N GLY A 46 12.66 -7.41 -35.71
CA GLY A 46 13.90 -8.05 -35.26
C GLY A 46 13.70 -8.87 -33.99
N LEU A 47 13.03 -8.31 -32.99
CA LEU A 47 12.76 -8.98 -31.72
C LEU A 47 11.81 -10.17 -31.86
N VAL A 48 10.79 -10.08 -32.72
CA VAL A 48 9.91 -11.22 -33.03
C VAL A 48 10.72 -12.34 -33.67
N ALA A 49 11.53 -12.04 -34.70
CA ALA A 49 12.35 -13.06 -35.37
C ALA A 49 13.32 -13.75 -34.40
N GLU A 50 13.97 -12.98 -33.52
CA GLU A 50 14.86 -13.50 -32.49
C GLU A 50 14.13 -14.41 -31.50
N LEU A 51 12.97 -14.00 -31.01
CA LEU A 51 12.18 -14.79 -30.05
C LEU A 51 11.56 -16.04 -30.67
N VAL A 52 11.24 -16.00 -31.97
CA VAL A 52 10.82 -17.18 -32.74
C VAL A 52 12.00 -18.14 -32.92
N ALA A 53 13.18 -17.63 -33.29
CA ALA A 53 14.40 -18.45 -33.39
C ALA A 53 14.78 -19.09 -32.05
N ALA A 54 14.53 -18.39 -30.94
CA ALA A 54 14.72 -18.92 -29.58
C ALA A 54 13.63 -19.90 -29.12
N GLY A 55 12.59 -20.16 -29.94
CA GLY A 55 11.48 -21.04 -29.62
C GLY A 55 10.57 -20.53 -28.49
N LEU A 56 10.59 -19.22 -28.23
CA LEU A 56 9.73 -18.58 -27.22
C LEU A 56 8.43 -18.05 -27.83
N LEU A 57 8.47 -17.61 -29.08
CA LEU A 57 7.31 -17.19 -29.86
C LEU A 57 7.12 -18.12 -31.07
N ALA A 58 5.91 -18.17 -31.58
CA ALA A 58 5.58 -18.82 -32.84
C ALA A 58 4.85 -17.83 -33.76
N GLU A 59 5.01 -18.02 -35.07
CA GLU A 59 4.16 -17.36 -36.06
C GLU A 59 3.11 -18.34 -36.56
N GLU A 60 1.87 -17.89 -36.57
CA GLU A 60 0.72 -18.67 -37.00
C GLU A 60 -0.07 -17.89 -38.06
N GLU A 61 -0.82 -18.60 -38.91
CA GLU A 61 -1.75 -17.96 -39.83
C GLU A 61 -2.82 -17.16 -39.05
N ALA A 62 -3.21 -16.01 -39.59
CA ALA A 62 -4.30 -15.25 -39.01
C ALA A 62 -5.62 -15.97 -39.27
N VAL A 63 -6.46 -16.08 -38.24
CA VAL A 63 -7.85 -16.46 -38.41
C VAL A 63 -8.57 -15.28 -39.10
N PRO A 64 -9.27 -15.49 -40.22
CA PRO A 64 -10.01 -14.42 -40.88
C PRO A 64 -11.12 -13.90 -39.96
N ASP A 65 -11.08 -12.62 -39.59
CA ASP A 65 -12.11 -12.01 -38.72
C ASP A 65 -13.15 -11.19 -39.53
N GLY A 66 -13.30 -11.50 -40.82
CA GLY A 66 -14.32 -10.95 -41.74
C GLY A 66 -14.32 -9.43 -41.99
N THR A 67 -13.55 -8.64 -41.22
CA THR A 67 -13.73 -7.18 -41.07
C THR A 67 -12.64 -6.34 -41.75
N ARG A 68 -11.66 -6.95 -42.42
CA ARG A 68 -10.58 -6.23 -43.13
C ARG A 68 -10.25 -6.86 -44.49
N ALA A 69 -10.31 -6.07 -45.56
CA ALA A 69 -9.81 -6.45 -46.88
C ALA A 69 -8.27 -6.33 -46.94
N GLY A 70 -7.56 -7.42 -47.26
CA GLY A 70 -6.11 -7.48 -47.43
C GLY A 70 -5.51 -8.86 -47.13
N ARG A 71 -4.24 -9.10 -47.54
CA ARG A 71 -3.51 -10.36 -47.27
C ARG A 71 -3.45 -10.62 -45.76
N PRO A 72 -3.79 -11.83 -45.26
CA PRO A 72 -3.84 -12.09 -43.82
C PRO A 72 -2.48 -11.81 -43.16
N ALA A 73 -2.44 -10.89 -42.19
CA ALA A 73 -1.22 -10.62 -41.45
C ALA A 73 -0.93 -11.79 -40.50
N ARG A 74 0.22 -12.46 -40.65
CA ARG A 74 0.65 -13.51 -39.69
C ARG A 74 0.57 -13.01 -38.25
N SER A 75 0.05 -13.87 -37.38
CA SER A 75 -0.10 -13.60 -35.96
C SER A 75 1.09 -14.16 -35.18
N VAL A 76 1.46 -13.49 -34.10
CA VAL A 76 2.51 -13.92 -33.18
C VAL A 76 1.86 -14.41 -31.89
N THR A 77 2.25 -15.61 -31.46
CA THR A 77 1.79 -16.29 -30.23
C THR A 77 2.98 -16.73 -29.38
N VAL A 78 2.75 -17.08 -28.12
CA VAL A 78 3.77 -17.76 -27.30
C VAL A 78 3.87 -19.21 -27.77
N ALA A 79 5.10 -19.69 -28.02
CA ALA A 79 5.30 -21.04 -28.52
C ALA A 79 4.90 -22.11 -27.48
N ALA A 80 4.11 -23.10 -27.88
CA ALA A 80 3.67 -24.19 -26.99
C ALA A 80 4.84 -24.99 -26.38
N ALA A 81 5.94 -25.14 -27.12
CA ALA A 81 7.15 -25.85 -26.66
C ALA A 81 8.08 -24.99 -25.77
N ALA A 82 7.73 -23.73 -25.49
CA ALA A 82 8.59 -22.82 -24.73
C ALA A 82 8.78 -23.21 -23.26
N GLY A 83 8.08 -24.23 -22.77
CA GLY A 83 8.06 -24.63 -21.35
C GLY A 83 7.07 -23.82 -20.53
N GLY A 84 7.29 -23.77 -19.22
CA GLY A 84 6.36 -23.17 -18.27
C GLY A 84 6.99 -22.70 -16.98
N VAL A 85 6.13 -22.38 -16.02
CA VAL A 85 6.45 -21.98 -14.66
C VAL A 85 5.61 -22.77 -13.68
N VAL A 86 6.00 -22.77 -12.41
CA VAL A 86 5.25 -23.40 -11.33
C VAL A 86 4.87 -22.39 -10.28
N GLY A 87 3.61 -22.43 -9.86
CA GLY A 87 3.12 -21.81 -8.62
C GLY A 87 2.81 -22.92 -7.62
N ALA A 88 3.24 -22.76 -6.38
CA ALA A 88 2.87 -23.65 -5.28
C ALA A 88 2.46 -22.83 -4.05
N VAL A 89 1.55 -23.33 -3.23
CA VAL A 89 1.18 -22.75 -1.95
C VAL A 89 1.16 -23.87 -0.92
N VAL A 90 1.91 -23.70 0.17
CA VAL A 90 1.88 -24.61 1.30
C VAL A 90 0.70 -24.25 2.18
N GLU A 91 -0.14 -25.23 2.45
CA GLU A 91 -1.34 -25.14 3.26
C GLU A 91 -1.20 -26.07 4.48
N ALA A 92 -2.16 -26.02 5.40
CA ALA A 92 -2.07 -26.80 6.64
C ALA A 92 -2.17 -28.32 6.40
N ASP A 93 -2.82 -28.75 5.33
CA ASP A 93 -3.06 -30.16 4.96
C ASP A 93 -2.22 -30.64 3.76
N GLY A 94 -1.28 -29.81 3.29
CA GLY A 94 -0.37 -30.18 2.22
C GLY A 94 0.06 -29.02 1.32
N VAL A 95 0.08 -29.26 0.01
CA VAL A 95 0.52 -28.28 -0.99
C VAL A 95 -0.43 -28.24 -2.17
N HIS A 96 -0.89 -27.05 -2.52
CA HIS A 96 -1.56 -26.80 -3.79
C HIS A 96 -0.54 -26.32 -4.82
N VAL A 97 -0.34 -27.08 -5.91
CA VAL A 97 0.67 -26.81 -6.93
C VAL A 97 0.07 -26.83 -8.32
N VAL A 98 0.50 -25.88 -9.16
CA VAL A 98 0.09 -25.76 -10.56
C VAL A 98 1.28 -25.47 -11.46
N THR A 99 1.32 -26.17 -12.59
CA THR A 99 2.23 -25.91 -13.70
C THR A 99 1.48 -25.17 -14.80
N VAL A 100 2.10 -24.13 -15.33
CA VAL A 100 1.47 -23.22 -16.29
C VAL A 100 2.46 -22.97 -17.42
N ASP A 101 2.01 -23.01 -18.66
CA ASP A 101 2.86 -22.63 -19.79
C ASP A 101 3.19 -21.12 -19.78
N LEU A 102 4.10 -20.68 -20.65
CA LEU A 102 4.46 -19.27 -20.73
C LEU A 102 3.35 -18.35 -21.28
N ALA A 103 2.28 -18.91 -21.87
CA ALA A 103 1.09 -18.17 -22.25
C ALA A 103 0.14 -17.94 -21.06
N GLY A 104 0.38 -18.60 -19.92
CA GLY A 104 -0.47 -18.53 -18.74
C GLY A 104 -1.55 -19.62 -18.69
N ARG A 105 -1.46 -20.67 -19.50
CA ARG A 105 -2.42 -21.78 -19.52
C ARG A 105 -1.98 -22.91 -18.58
N PRO A 106 -2.84 -23.38 -17.66
CA PRO A 106 -2.49 -24.48 -16.77
C PRO A 106 -2.29 -25.77 -17.56
N ARG A 107 -1.29 -26.55 -17.16
CA ARG A 107 -0.98 -27.88 -17.71
C ARG A 107 -1.36 -29.00 -16.74
N ALA A 108 -1.01 -28.82 -15.47
CA ALA A 108 -1.38 -29.73 -14.40
C ALA A 108 -1.52 -28.97 -13.08
N GLU A 109 -2.60 -29.25 -12.35
CA GLU A 109 -2.90 -28.73 -11.01
C GLU A 109 -3.17 -29.93 -10.09
N ARG A 110 -2.61 -29.89 -8.87
CA ARG A 110 -2.76 -30.94 -7.86
C ARG A 110 -2.78 -30.33 -6.47
N HIS A 111 -3.62 -30.89 -5.61
CA HIS A 111 -3.52 -30.73 -4.16
C HIS A 111 -2.85 -31.99 -3.61
N LEU A 112 -1.58 -31.86 -3.23
CA LEU A 112 -0.78 -32.93 -2.67
C LEU A 112 -1.02 -32.94 -1.16
N ARG A 113 -1.70 -33.95 -0.64
CA ARG A 113 -1.83 -34.11 0.82
C ARG A 113 -0.49 -34.54 1.39
N VAL A 114 -0.06 -33.88 2.46
CA VAL A 114 1.17 -34.19 3.17
C VAL A 114 0.85 -34.22 4.66
N ASP A 115 0.76 -35.43 5.22
CA ASP A 115 0.38 -35.66 6.61
C ASP A 115 1.57 -35.46 7.57
N THR A 116 2.35 -34.40 7.37
CA THR A 116 3.45 -33.99 8.25
C THR A 116 3.72 -32.50 8.17
N ALA A 117 4.12 -31.92 9.29
CA ALA A 117 4.57 -30.53 9.36
C ALA A 117 6.06 -30.35 8.98
N ASP A 118 6.79 -31.44 8.67
CA ASP A 118 8.20 -31.39 8.31
C ASP A 118 8.41 -30.62 6.99
N PRO A 119 9.11 -29.48 7.02
CA PRO A 119 9.38 -28.69 5.83
C PRO A 119 10.12 -29.49 4.75
N GLN A 120 11.02 -30.41 5.10
CA GLN A 120 11.80 -31.15 4.10
C GLN A 120 10.91 -32.05 3.24
N VAL A 121 9.98 -32.77 3.87
CA VAL A 121 9.01 -33.63 3.16
C VAL A 121 8.13 -32.81 2.22
N VAL A 122 7.66 -31.66 2.68
CA VAL A 122 6.85 -30.74 1.85
C VAL A 122 7.65 -30.22 0.65
N LEU A 123 8.91 -29.83 0.87
CA LEU A 123 9.79 -29.35 -0.20
C LEU A 123 10.16 -30.46 -1.20
N ASP A 124 10.30 -31.69 -0.74
CA ASP A 124 10.52 -32.87 -1.61
C ASP A 124 9.29 -33.16 -2.48
N ALA A 125 8.09 -33.11 -1.91
CA ALA A 125 6.83 -33.27 -2.66
C ALA A 125 6.66 -32.20 -3.76
N ILE A 126 6.99 -30.94 -3.45
CA ILE A 126 7.03 -29.87 -4.46
C ILE A 126 8.05 -30.21 -5.56
N ALA A 127 9.25 -30.66 -5.16
CA ALA A 127 10.31 -30.93 -6.12
C ALA A 127 9.98 -32.10 -7.06
N GLU A 128 9.36 -33.16 -6.54
CA GLU A 128 8.89 -34.31 -7.31
C GLU A 128 7.86 -33.88 -8.36
N PHE A 129 6.84 -33.12 -7.95
CA PHE A 129 5.83 -32.61 -8.88
C PHE A 129 6.44 -31.75 -9.99
N VAL A 130 7.34 -30.83 -9.63
CA VAL A 130 8.00 -29.94 -10.59
C VAL A 130 8.89 -30.72 -11.56
N SER A 131 9.55 -31.78 -11.10
CA SER A 131 10.42 -32.63 -11.94
C SER A 131 9.63 -33.37 -13.03
N SER A 132 8.34 -33.64 -12.79
CA SER A 132 7.43 -34.23 -13.79
C SER A 132 6.90 -33.22 -14.82
N ALA A 133 7.08 -31.92 -14.61
CA ALA A 133 6.40 -30.85 -15.36
C ALA A 133 7.05 -30.44 -16.70
N GLY A 134 8.04 -31.20 -17.18
CA GLY A 134 8.83 -30.83 -18.36
C GLY A 134 9.69 -29.57 -18.10
N ARG A 135 9.87 -28.73 -19.13
CA ARG A 135 10.75 -27.54 -19.01
C ARG A 135 10.12 -26.46 -18.13
N VAL A 136 10.70 -26.21 -16.95
CA VAL A 136 10.30 -25.16 -16.00
C VAL A 136 11.35 -24.05 -15.92
N TRP A 137 10.92 -22.79 -16.04
CA TRP A 137 11.80 -21.63 -15.97
C TRP A 137 11.98 -21.08 -14.55
N SER A 138 10.89 -21.08 -13.79
CA SER A 138 10.87 -20.57 -12.43
C SER A 138 9.73 -21.17 -11.62
N THR A 139 9.98 -21.34 -10.33
CA THR A 139 8.98 -21.74 -9.34
C THR A 139 8.80 -20.62 -8.32
N VAL A 140 7.55 -20.32 -7.98
CA VAL A 140 7.21 -19.44 -6.86
C VAL A 140 6.40 -20.24 -5.85
N VAL A 141 6.79 -20.18 -4.58
CA VAL A 141 6.10 -20.84 -3.48
C VAL A 141 5.55 -19.81 -2.50
N GLY A 142 4.27 -19.96 -2.14
CA GLY A 142 3.60 -19.23 -1.08
C GLY A 142 3.68 -19.98 0.24
N LEU A 143 4.00 -19.28 1.33
CA LEU A 143 3.96 -19.79 2.70
C LEU A 143 3.15 -18.83 3.57
N SER A 144 2.29 -19.36 4.45
CA SER A 144 1.64 -18.59 5.52
C SER A 144 2.64 -18.34 6.67
N ALA A 145 3.65 -17.52 6.41
CA ALA A 145 4.67 -17.17 7.40
C ALA A 145 5.33 -15.81 7.10
N PRO A 146 5.84 -15.11 8.13
CA PRO A 146 6.74 -13.98 7.95
C PRO A 146 8.06 -14.44 7.33
N ILE A 147 8.51 -13.79 6.25
CA ILE A 147 9.75 -14.17 5.54
C ILE A 147 10.68 -12.96 5.45
N SER A 148 11.81 -13.03 6.17
CA SER A 148 12.85 -12.00 6.15
C SER A 148 14.14 -12.55 5.57
N GLY A 149 14.76 -11.82 4.64
CA GLY A 149 16.01 -12.26 4.00
C GLY A 149 15.92 -13.58 3.23
N GLY A 150 14.70 -14.06 2.92
CA GLY A 150 14.45 -15.38 2.32
C GLY A 150 14.44 -16.54 3.31
N VAL A 151 14.48 -16.25 4.62
CA VAL A 151 14.36 -17.19 5.71
C VAL A 151 13.02 -16.98 6.39
N VAL A 152 12.29 -18.08 6.62
CA VAL A 152 11.05 -18.06 7.38
C VAL A 152 11.37 -17.67 8.83
N GLN A 153 10.72 -16.63 9.32
CA GLN A 153 10.87 -16.16 10.70
C GLN A 153 9.96 -16.98 11.64
N SER A 154 9.90 -16.60 12.91
CA SER A 154 8.97 -17.24 13.86
C SER A 154 7.55 -17.20 13.31
N SER A 155 7.01 -18.36 12.94
CA SER A 155 5.69 -18.52 12.35
C SER A 155 4.74 -19.16 13.35
N SER A 156 3.58 -18.53 13.55
CA SER A 156 2.50 -19.02 14.38
C SER A 156 1.71 -20.16 13.71
N VAL A 157 1.69 -20.19 12.37
CA VAL A 157 0.94 -21.15 11.55
C VAL A 157 1.80 -22.34 11.14
N LEU A 158 3.08 -22.11 10.84
CA LEU A 158 4.04 -23.12 10.38
C LEU A 158 5.29 -23.17 11.27
N PRO A 159 5.20 -23.59 12.56
CA PRO A 159 6.32 -23.48 13.50
C PRO A 159 7.59 -24.24 13.06
N ALA A 160 7.42 -25.44 12.47
CA ALA A 160 8.53 -26.27 12.00
C ALA A 160 9.33 -25.63 10.84
N TRP A 161 8.75 -24.61 10.18
CA TRP A 161 9.41 -23.88 9.10
C TRP A 161 10.33 -22.76 9.60
N SER A 162 10.26 -22.40 10.88
CA SER A 162 11.09 -21.33 11.45
C SER A 162 12.59 -21.61 11.21
N GLY A 163 13.30 -20.62 10.66
CA GLY A 163 14.72 -20.72 10.32
C GLY A 163 15.01 -21.39 8.97
N ILE A 164 13.99 -21.91 8.26
CA ILE A 164 14.19 -22.58 6.97
C ILE A 164 14.33 -21.57 5.83
N ALA A 165 15.41 -21.70 5.06
CA ALA A 165 15.63 -20.96 3.82
C ALA A 165 15.02 -21.69 2.61
N ALA A 166 13.68 -21.84 2.60
CA ALA A 166 12.94 -22.71 1.67
C ALA A 166 13.28 -22.48 0.18
N ALA A 167 13.54 -21.23 -0.21
CA ALA A 167 13.93 -20.92 -1.59
C ALA A 167 15.31 -21.51 -1.94
N GLY A 168 16.26 -21.51 -1.00
CA GLY A 168 17.58 -22.11 -1.16
C GLY A 168 17.51 -23.64 -1.22
N GLU A 169 16.69 -24.23 -0.35
CA GLU A 169 16.40 -25.66 -0.31
C GLU A 169 15.84 -26.19 -1.62
N LEU A 170 14.82 -25.53 -2.18
CA LEU A 170 14.23 -25.92 -3.46
C LEU A 170 15.14 -25.67 -4.65
N ARG A 171 15.95 -24.59 -4.63
CA ARG A 171 16.93 -24.34 -5.71
C ARG A 171 17.94 -25.48 -5.85
N ARG A 172 18.37 -26.08 -4.74
CA ARG A 172 19.27 -27.24 -4.77
C ARG A 172 18.63 -28.48 -5.40
N ARG A 173 17.33 -28.67 -5.19
CA ARG A 173 16.55 -29.78 -5.77
C ARG A 173 16.22 -29.58 -7.25
N LEU A 174 15.95 -28.34 -7.66
CA LEU A 174 15.28 -28.04 -8.93
C LEU A 174 16.15 -27.39 -10.02
N ALA A 175 17.37 -26.94 -9.67
CA ALA A 175 18.34 -26.33 -10.58
C ALA A 175 17.84 -25.13 -11.42
N HIS A 176 16.71 -24.51 -11.05
CA HIS A 176 16.18 -23.29 -11.67
C HIS A 176 15.80 -22.25 -10.61
N ARG A 177 15.30 -21.09 -11.04
CA ARG A 177 15.00 -19.97 -10.14
C ARG A 177 13.79 -20.30 -9.25
N VAL A 178 14.01 -20.34 -7.94
CA VAL A 178 12.93 -20.45 -6.94
C VAL A 178 12.86 -19.19 -6.09
N THR A 179 11.64 -18.68 -5.93
CA THR A 179 11.31 -17.57 -5.01
C THR A 179 10.25 -18.04 -4.03
N VAL A 180 10.37 -17.63 -2.78
CA VAL A 180 9.37 -17.91 -1.74
C VAL A 180 8.81 -16.57 -1.27
N ARG A 181 7.50 -16.49 -1.07
CA ARG A 181 6.79 -15.28 -0.61
C ARG A 181 5.73 -15.64 0.41
N ASN A 182 5.31 -14.64 1.18
CA ASN A 182 4.13 -14.76 2.01
C ASN A 182 2.89 -14.98 1.12
N ASP A 183 1.94 -15.79 1.57
CA ASP A 183 0.74 -16.14 0.81
C ASP A 183 -0.23 -14.98 0.62
N ALA A 184 -0.43 -14.12 1.63
CA ALA A 184 -1.27 -12.92 1.53
C ALA A 184 -0.70 -11.93 0.49
N ASP A 185 0.63 -11.81 0.45
CA ASP A 185 1.39 -11.09 -0.58
C ASP A 185 1.09 -11.61 -2.00
N LEU A 186 1.00 -12.94 -2.14
CA LEU A 186 0.64 -13.58 -3.40
C LEU A 186 -0.84 -13.41 -3.71
N CYS A 187 -1.74 -13.44 -2.73
CA CYS A 187 -3.16 -13.14 -2.96
C CYS A 187 -3.35 -11.77 -3.61
N VAL A 188 -2.64 -10.73 -3.14
CA VAL A 188 -2.65 -9.40 -3.78
C VAL A 188 -2.23 -9.51 -5.25
N LEU A 189 -1.14 -10.22 -5.55
CA LEU A 189 -0.68 -10.38 -6.94
C LEU A 189 -1.69 -11.12 -7.81
N GLY A 190 -2.35 -12.14 -7.26
CA GLY A 190 -3.41 -12.90 -7.92
C GLY A 190 -4.59 -12.00 -8.24
N GLU A 191 -5.13 -11.33 -7.24
CA GLU A 191 -6.30 -10.45 -7.36
C GLU A 191 -6.03 -9.24 -8.28
N VAL A 192 -4.84 -8.65 -8.23
CA VAL A 192 -4.45 -7.55 -9.13
C VAL A 192 -4.37 -8.02 -10.59
N ARG A 193 -4.03 -9.29 -10.81
CA ARG A 193 -3.84 -9.83 -12.16
C ARG A 193 -5.10 -10.44 -12.75
N TYR A 194 -5.90 -11.14 -11.94
CA TYR A 194 -7.00 -11.99 -12.40
C TYR A 194 -8.33 -11.73 -11.70
N GLY A 195 -8.36 -10.91 -10.64
CA GLY A 195 -9.51 -10.78 -9.77
C GLY A 195 -9.98 -9.34 -9.53
N VAL A 196 -10.58 -9.09 -8.36
CA VAL A 196 -11.29 -7.85 -8.03
C VAL A 196 -10.39 -6.64 -7.85
N ALA A 197 -9.08 -6.86 -7.65
CA ALA A 197 -8.11 -5.79 -7.45
C ALA A 197 -7.48 -5.28 -8.77
N ALA A 198 -7.92 -5.78 -9.92
CA ALA A 198 -7.52 -5.25 -11.23
C ALA A 198 -7.84 -3.73 -11.31
N GLY A 199 -6.89 -2.95 -11.82
CA GLY A 199 -7.02 -1.48 -11.95
C GLY A 199 -6.74 -0.68 -10.66
N HIS A 200 -6.75 -1.31 -9.48
CA HIS A 200 -6.47 -0.62 -8.21
C HIS A 200 -4.97 -0.40 -7.97
N GLN A 201 -4.64 0.67 -7.21
CA GLN A 201 -3.28 1.02 -6.81
C GLN A 201 -3.04 0.92 -5.31
N HIS A 202 -4.09 1.08 -4.51
CA HIS A 202 -4.04 1.00 -3.05
C HIS A 202 -5.01 -0.07 -2.59
N VAL A 203 -4.49 -1.24 -2.21
CA VAL A 203 -5.27 -2.45 -1.89
C VAL A 203 -4.75 -3.08 -0.60
N CYS A 204 -5.67 -3.44 0.29
CA CYS A 204 -5.40 -4.32 1.44
C CYS A 204 -6.14 -5.64 1.21
N HIS A 205 -5.43 -6.75 1.12
CA HIS A 205 -6.04 -8.08 0.97
C HIS A 205 -5.93 -8.87 2.27
N LEU A 206 -7.04 -8.99 2.99
CA LEU A 206 -7.11 -9.73 4.24
C LEU A 206 -7.48 -11.18 3.96
N ARG A 207 -6.56 -12.08 4.33
CA ARG A 207 -6.77 -13.52 4.29
C ARG A 207 -7.07 -14.01 5.71
N VAL A 208 -8.31 -14.41 5.94
CA VAL A 208 -8.86 -14.91 7.21
C VAL A 208 -9.03 -16.43 7.06
N ALA A 209 -7.95 -17.18 7.29
CA ALA A 209 -7.86 -18.63 7.04
C ALA A 209 -7.31 -19.39 8.26
N SER A 210 -6.22 -20.15 8.14
CA SER A 210 -5.54 -20.77 9.29
C SER A 210 -5.06 -19.74 10.32
N GLY A 211 -4.71 -18.55 9.84
CA GLY A 211 -4.46 -17.33 10.61
C GLY A 211 -5.09 -16.12 9.92
N ILE A 212 -4.72 -14.91 10.37
CA ILE A 212 -5.17 -13.65 9.73
C ILE A 212 -3.95 -12.86 9.23
N GLY A 213 -3.82 -12.75 7.91
CA GLY A 213 -2.75 -11.99 7.24
C GLY A 213 -3.29 -10.89 6.33
N CYS A 214 -2.46 -9.89 6.03
CA CYS A 214 -2.80 -8.80 5.12
C CYS A 214 -1.72 -8.58 4.06
N GLY A 215 -2.04 -8.79 2.79
CA GLY A 215 -1.18 -8.35 1.70
C GLY A 215 -1.47 -6.88 1.36
N LEU A 216 -0.42 -6.09 1.14
CA LEU A 216 -0.54 -4.65 0.87
C LEU A 216 -0.06 -4.31 -0.54
N LEU A 217 -0.86 -3.54 -1.29
CA LEU A 217 -0.45 -2.85 -2.51
C LEU A 217 -0.50 -1.35 -2.25
N LEU A 218 0.64 -0.67 -2.24
CA LEU A 218 0.73 0.78 -2.03
C LEU A 218 1.32 1.44 -3.27
N GLY A 219 0.58 2.36 -3.90
CA GLY A 219 1.02 3.03 -5.13
C GLY A 219 1.22 2.08 -6.32
N GLY A 220 0.48 0.96 -6.33
CA GLY A 220 0.60 -0.09 -7.34
C GLY A 220 1.78 -1.03 -7.17
N VAL A 221 2.46 -0.98 -6.00
CA VAL A 221 3.62 -1.81 -5.66
C VAL A 221 3.27 -2.67 -4.44
N PRO A 222 3.54 -3.98 -4.47
CA PRO A 222 3.41 -4.81 -3.26
C PRO A 222 4.35 -4.30 -2.17
N HIS A 223 3.79 -3.99 -1.00
CA HIS A 223 4.53 -3.49 0.14
C HIS A 223 4.86 -4.64 1.09
N THR A 224 6.16 -4.89 1.27
CA THR A 224 6.67 -5.99 2.12
C THR A 224 7.30 -5.51 3.41
N GLY A 225 7.38 -4.18 3.61
CA GLY A 225 8.08 -3.58 4.76
C GLY A 225 9.60 -3.69 4.68
N ALA A 226 10.25 -3.16 5.71
CA ALA A 226 11.70 -3.02 5.82
C ALA A 226 12.44 -4.37 5.86
N THR A 227 11.86 -5.34 6.56
CA THR A 227 12.45 -6.68 6.76
C THR A 227 11.70 -7.76 6.02
N GLY A 228 10.60 -7.46 5.31
CA GLY A 228 9.84 -8.44 4.53
C GLY A 228 8.67 -9.07 5.30
N VAL A 229 8.35 -8.56 6.49
CA VAL A 229 7.31 -9.09 7.39
C VAL A 229 6.13 -8.13 7.56
N ALA A 230 5.89 -7.23 6.60
CA ALA A 230 4.65 -6.47 6.57
C ALA A 230 3.44 -7.40 6.46
N GLY A 231 2.29 -6.96 6.98
CA GLY A 231 1.02 -7.68 6.84
C GLY A 231 0.61 -8.56 8.01
N GLU A 232 1.29 -8.47 9.16
CA GLU A 232 1.01 -9.27 10.36
C GLU A 232 -0.23 -8.77 11.14
N ILE A 233 -1.32 -8.49 10.41
CA ILE A 233 -2.55 -7.90 10.94
C ILE A 233 -3.23 -8.78 12.00
N GLY A 234 -3.07 -10.11 11.91
CA GLY A 234 -3.59 -11.06 12.89
C GLY A 234 -2.95 -10.93 14.27
N HIS A 235 -1.77 -10.32 14.35
CA HIS A 235 -1.04 -10.13 15.60
C HIS A 235 -1.29 -8.77 16.26
N VAL A 236 -2.11 -7.93 15.64
CA VAL A 236 -2.63 -6.70 16.25
C VAL A 236 -3.37 -7.04 17.54
N GLN A 237 -2.91 -6.47 18.66
CA GLN A 237 -3.56 -6.62 19.96
C GLN A 237 -4.86 -5.84 19.99
N VAL A 238 -5.98 -6.55 20.15
CA VAL A 238 -7.33 -5.98 20.27
C VAL A 238 -7.89 -6.12 21.69
N ASP A 239 -7.30 -7.00 22.51
CA ASP A 239 -7.60 -7.17 23.93
C ASP A 239 -6.31 -7.40 24.73
N GLU A 240 -5.91 -6.42 25.55
CA GLU A 240 -4.69 -6.53 26.38
C GLU A 240 -4.78 -7.63 27.44
N THR A 241 -5.99 -8.08 27.79
CA THR A 241 -6.26 -9.11 28.79
C THR A 241 -6.64 -10.47 28.20
N GLY A 242 -6.61 -10.57 26.87
CA GLY A 242 -7.08 -11.75 26.14
C GLY A 242 -6.15 -12.97 26.24
N ALA A 243 -6.51 -14.00 25.47
CA ALA A 243 -5.77 -15.26 25.39
C ALA A 243 -4.31 -15.06 24.94
N LEU A 244 -3.41 -15.93 25.39
CA LEU A 244 -2.03 -15.95 24.87
C LEU A 244 -2.03 -16.31 23.39
N CYS A 245 -1.43 -15.44 22.58
CA CYS A 245 -1.18 -15.69 21.17
C CYS A 245 0.13 -16.46 21.00
N ARG A 246 0.21 -17.26 19.93
CA ARG A 246 1.42 -18.00 19.54
C ARG A 246 2.62 -17.09 19.23
N CYS A 247 2.39 -15.81 18.91
CA CYS A 247 3.45 -14.83 18.72
C CYS A 247 4.11 -14.36 20.04
N GLY A 248 3.55 -14.74 21.20
CA GLY A 248 4.02 -14.33 22.53
C GLY A 248 3.26 -13.15 23.14
N ASN A 249 2.42 -12.45 22.37
CA ASN A 249 1.54 -11.39 22.89
C ASN A 249 0.19 -11.96 23.39
N ARG A 250 -0.73 -11.11 23.86
CA ARG A 250 -2.08 -11.48 24.34
C ARG A 250 -3.18 -10.76 23.55
N GLY A 251 -4.32 -11.44 23.41
CA GLY A 251 -5.53 -10.95 22.75
C GLY A 251 -5.27 -10.31 21.39
N CYS A 252 -4.45 -10.98 20.58
CA CYS A 252 -4.26 -10.64 19.19
C CYS A 252 -5.57 -10.90 18.41
N LEU A 253 -5.79 -10.18 17.31
CA LEU A 253 -6.97 -10.35 16.45
C LEU A 253 -7.18 -11.83 16.06
N GLU A 254 -6.09 -12.55 15.78
CA GLU A 254 -6.12 -13.98 15.43
C GLU A 254 -6.68 -14.88 16.54
N THR A 255 -6.49 -14.53 17.82
CA THR A 255 -7.01 -15.33 18.95
C THR A 255 -8.50 -15.14 19.18
N ILE A 256 -9.16 -14.32 18.36
CA ILE A 256 -10.58 -13.99 18.49
C ILE A 256 -11.32 -14.27 17.18
N ALA A 257 -10.76 -13.78 16.06
CA ALA A 257 -11.47 -13.73 14.78
C ALA A 257 -10.91 -14.69 13.72
N SER A 258 -9.96 -15.57 14.08
CA SER A 258 -9.51 -16.59 13.12
C SER A 258 -10.56 -17.70 13.00
N PRO A 259 -10.70 -18.33 11.82
CA PRO A 259 -11.57 -19.46 11.63
C PRO A 259 -11.42 -20.57 12.66
N ARG A 260 -10.19 -20.85 13.11
CA ARG A 260 -9.94 -21.82 14.18
C ARG A 260 -10.71 -21.47 15.46
N GLU A 261 -10.60 -20.23 15.92
CA GLU A 261 -11.21 -19.79 17.18
C GLU A 261 -12.73 -19.64 17.05
N ILE A 262 -13.21 -19.13 15.92
CA ILE A 262 -14.64 -19.03 15.62
C ILE A 262 -15.29 -20.42 15.61
N LEU A 263 -14.67 -21.38 14.91
CA LEU A 263 -15.19 -22.74 14.83
C LEU A 263 -15.11 -23.46 16.18
N ALA A 264 -14.08 -23.22 16.98
CA ALA A 264 -13.99 -23.77 18.33
C ALA A 264 -15.13 -23.25 19.23
N ALA A 265 -15.42 -21.95 19.18
CA ALA A 265 -16.51 -21.33 19.94
C ALA A 265 -17.88 -21.88 19.52
N LEU A 266 -18.13 -22.01 18.22
CA LEU A 266 -19.39 -22.58 17.72
C LEU A 266 -19.48 -24.08 18.05
N SER A 267 -18.41 -24.85 17.85
CA SER A 267 -18.40 -26.30 18.15
C SER A 267 -18.71 -26.59 19.61
N ALA A 268 -18.16 -25.80 20.54
CA ALA A 268 -18.48 -25.90 21.95
C ALA A 268 -19.96 -25.56 22.24
N THR A 269 -20.55 -24.62 21.50
CA THR A 269 -21.95 -24.21 21.65
C THR A 269 -22.93 -25.26 21.13
N TYR A 270 -22.62 -25.89 19.99
CA TYR A 270 -23.49 -26.90 19.36
C TYR A 270 -23.19 -28.34 19.80
N GLY A 271 -22.11 -28.56 20.56
CA GLY A 271 -21.75 -29.87 21.09
C GLY A 271 -21.13 -30.84 20.06
N GLU A 272 -20.72 -30.34 18.90
CA GLU A 272 -20.09 -31.13 17.83
C GLU A 272 -19.03 -30.32 17.08
N PRO A 273 -17.99 -30.95 16.49
CA PRO A 273 -17.02 -30.25 15.66
C PRO A 273 -17.66 -29.67 14.38
N LEU A 274 -17.56 -28.35 14.19
CA LEU A 274 -18.10 -27.67 13.03
C LEU A 274 -17.04 -27.35 11.98
N THR A 275 -17.43 -27.52 10.71
CA THR A 275 -16.65 -27.06 9.56
C THR A 275 -17.01 -25.62 9.22
N ALA A 276 -16.13 -24.93 8.48
CA ALA A 276 -16.42 -23.58 7.99
C ALA A 276 -17.69 -23.51 7.13
N ALA A 277 -17.89 -24.49 6.25
CA ALA A 277 -19.09 -24.58 5.42
C ALA A 277 -20.36 -24.71 6.27
N ARG A 278 -20.32 -25.55 7.31
CA ARG A 278 -21.46 -25.72 8.24
C ARG A 278 -21.72 -24.46 9.07
N ALA A 279 -20.66 -23.79 9.53
CA ALA A 279 -20.80 -22.53 10.29
C ALA A 279 -21.46 -21.42 9.44
N VAL A 280 -21.06 -21.29 8.17
CA VAL A 280 -21.68 -20.33 7.23
C VAL A 280 -23.13 -20.70 6.95
N GLU A 281 -23.43 -21.99 6.74
CA GLU A 281 -24.80 -22.46 6.55
C GLU A 281 -25.70 -22.16 7.77
N LEU A 282 -25.22 -22.50 8.98
CA LEU A 282 -25.93 -22.20 10.23
C LEU A 282 -26.21 -20.70 10.36
N ALA A 283 -25.24 -19.85 10.05
CA ALA A 283 -25.39 -18.40 10.18
C ALA A 283 -26.48 -17.77 9.29
N ARG A 284 -27.02 -18.50 8.30
CA ARG A 284 -28.16 -18.03 7.49
C ARG A 284 -29.51 -18.17 8.20
N HIS A 285 -29.59 -19.04 9.20
CA HIS A 285 -30.87 -19.42 9.83
C HIS A 285 -30.82 -19.48 11.36
N ASP A 286 -29.64 -19.43 11.97
CA ASP A 286 -29.42 -19.47 13.41
C ASP A 286 -28.78 -18.16 13.90
N ALA A 287 -29.47 -17.48 14.82
CA ALA A 287 -29.05 -16.19 15.37
C ALA A 287 -27.75 -16.26 16.19
N THR A 288 -27.42 -17.41 16.78
CA THR A 288 -26.18 -17.60 17.54
C THR A 288 -24.99 -17.66 16.59
N ALA A 289 -25.07 -18.49 15.55
CA ALA A 289 -24.02 -18.58 14.53
C ALA A 289 -23.84 -17.25 13.79
N GLU A 290 -24.94 -16.59 13.41
CA GLU A 290 -24.94 -15.25 12.80
C GLU A 290 -24.20 -14.25 13.69
N ARG A 291 -24.57 -14.17 14.98
CA ARG A 291 -23.99 -13.22 15.92
C ARG A 291 -22.50 -13.45 16.15
N VAL A 292 -22.05 -14.70 16.28
CA VAL A 292 -20.62 -15.02 16.45
C VAL A 292 -19.81 -14.59 15.23
N LEU A 293 -20.30 -14.87 14.01
CA LEU A 293 -19.63 -14.43 12.79
C LEU A 293 -19.66 -12.90 12.63
N ALA A 294 -20.76 -12.25 13.00
CA ALA A 294 -20.88 -10.79 12.98
C ALA A 294 -19.94 -10.12 14.00
N ASP A 295 -19.81 -10.67 15.21
CA ASP A 295 -18.87 -10.18 16.24
C ASP A 295 -17.42 -10.31 15.78
N ALA A 296 -17.04 -11.44 15.19
CA ALA A 296 -15.73 -11.60 14.58
C ALA A 296 -15.51 -10.60 13.44
N GLY A 297 -16.51 -10.41 12.58
CA GLY A 297 -16.51 -9.39 11.53
C GLY A 297 -16.32 -7.98 12.07
N ARG A 298 -16.96 -7.63 13.19
CA ARG A 298 -16.78 -6.32 13.85
C ARG A 298 -15.37 -6.13 14.38
N MET A 299 -14.77 -7.15 14.99
CA MET A 299 -13.39 -7.07 15.48
C MET A 299 -12.38 -6.92 14.33
N ILE A 300 -12.54 -7.70 13.25
CA ILE A 300 -11.73 -7.52 12.02
C ILE A 300 -11.95 -6.11 11.47
N GLY A 301 -13.20 -5.67 11.40
CA GLY A 301 -13.58 -4.37 10.89
C GLY A 301 -13.00 -3.19 11.65
N ARG A 302 -12.81 -3.30 12.97
CA ARG A 302 -12.13 -2.28 13.78
C ARG A 302 -10.67 -2.12 13.35
N VAL A 303 -9.94 -3.23 13.22
CA VAL A 303 -8.54 -3.21 12.77
C VAL A 303 -8.44 -2.76 11.30
N VAL A 304 -9.40 -3.15 10.45
CA VAL A 304 -9.49 -2.66 9.07
C VAL A 304 -9.73 -1.15 9.02
N ALA A 305 -10.55 -0.60 9.90
CA ALA A 305 -10.80 0.84 9.97
C ALA A 305 -9.53 1.60 10.37
N ASP A 306 -8.79 1.09 11.35
CA ASP A 306 -7.51 1.67 11.77
C ASP A 306 -6.47 1.61 10.63
N LEU A 307 -6.41 0.48 9.93
CA LEU A 307 -5.59 0.34 8.73
C LEU A 307 -6.03 1.31 7.63
N ALA A 308 -7.34 1.49 7.42
CA ALA A 308 -7.88 2.37 6.39
C ALA A 308 -7.54 3.85 6.67
N ASN A 309 -7.64 4.31 7.91
CA ASN A 309 -7.18 5.65 8.31
C ASN A 309 -5.66 5.82 8.15
N THR A 310 -4.91 4.72 8.25
CA THR A 310 -3.46 4.75 8.14
C THR A 310 -2.96 4.76 6.71
N VAL A 311 -3.40 3.81 5.87
CA VAL A 311 -2.88 3.64 4.50
C VAL A 311 -3.84 4.14 3.42
N ASN A 312 -5.08 4.48 3.78
CA ASN A 312 -6.12 4.98 2.88
C ASN A 312 -6.22 4.16 1.57
N PRO A 313 -6.61 2.87 1.65
CA PRO A 313 -6.78 2.02 0.49
C PRO A 313 -8.03 2.40 -0.30
N SER A 314 -8.01 2.16 -1.61
CA SER A 314 -9.21 2.24 -2.44
C SER A 314 -10.08 0.98 -2.36
N LEU A 315 -9.47 -0.14 -1.94
CA LEU A 315 -10.09 -1.45 -1.91
C LEU A 315 -9.53 -2.29 -0.76
N VAL A 316 -10.43 -2.86 0.03
CA VAL A 316 -10.18 -3.95 0.98
C VAL A 316 -10.79 -5.22 0.38
N VAL A 317 -9.98 -6.25 0.19
CA VAL A 317 -10.41 -7.57 -0.28
C VAL A 317 -10.42 -8.53 0.91
N LEU A 318 -11.53 -9.22 1.10
CA LEU A 318 -11.72 -10.24 2.14
C LEU A 318 -11.68 -11.63 1.50
N ASP A 319 -10.82 -12.51 2.02
CA ASP A 319 -10.64 -13.89 1.58
C ASP A 319 -10.65 -14.83 2.79
N GLY A 320 -11.28 -16.00 2.68
CA GLY A 320 -11.33 -16.97 3.78
C GLY A 320 -12.53 -17.92 3.72
N PRO A 321 -12.46 -19.10 4.37
CA PRO A 321 -13.50 -20.12 4.29
C PRO A 321 -14.80 -19.77 5.04
N LEU A 322 -14.76 -18.76 5.93
CA LEU A 322 -15.93 -18.23 6.63
C LEU A 322 -16.52 -16.97 5.96
N ILE A 323 -15.96 -16.54 4.83
CA ILE A 323 -16.33 -15.29 4.18
C ILE A 323 -17.28 -15.58 3.02
N GLU A 324 -18.55 -15.23 3.20
CA GLU A 324 -19.57 -15.24 2.14
C GLU A 324 -19.87 -13.79 1.71
N PRO A 325 -20.08 -13.53 0.40
CA PRO A 325 -20.64 -12.25 -0.05
C PRO A 325 -21.91 -11.89 0.72
N ASP A 326 -21.94 -10.69 1.29
CA ASP A 326 -23.05 -10.18 2.11
C ASP A 326 -23.41 -11.07 3.34
N GLY A 327 -22.47 -11.91 3.78
CA GLY A 327 -22.59 -12.67 5.01
C GLY A 327 -22.31 -11.83 6.27
N PRO A 328 -22.60 -12.35 7.48
CA PRO A 328 -22.50 -11.60 8.74
C PRO A 328 -21.11 -11.05 9.03
N LEU A 329 -20.05 -11.80 8.68
CA LEU A 329 -18.66 -11.35 8.84
C LEU A 329 -18.38 -10.12 7.98
N VAL A 330 -18.78 -10.13 6.70
CA VAL A 330 -18.59 -9.00 5.77
C VAL A 330 -19.40 -7.77 6.24
N HIS A 331 -20.62 -7.99 6.73
CA HIS A 331 -21.42 -6.92 7.33
C HIS A 331 -20.74 -6.29 8.55
N GLY A 332 -20.26 -7.10 9.51
CA GLY A 332 -19.53 -6.61 10.67
C GLY A 332 -18.28 -5.80 10.31
N VAL A 333 -17.55 -6.22 9.26
CA VAL A 333 -16.40 -5.47 8.74
C VAL A 333 -16.84 -4.10 8.21
N ARG A 334 -17.87 -4.06 7.37
CA ARG A 334 -18.41 -2.81 6.77
C ARG A 334 -18.97 -1.86 7.84
N ASP A 335 -19.67 -2.39 8.83
CA ASP A 335 -20.22 -1.61 9.95
C ASP A 335 -19.12 -0.92 10.75
N SER A 336 -18.07 -1.68 11.09
CA SER A 336 -16.97 -1.14 11.88
C SER A 336 -16.12 -0.17 11.06
N LEU A 337 -15.94 -0.42 9.75
CA LEU A 337 -15.31 0.55 8.86
C LEU A 337 -16.08 1.88 8.85
N ARG A 338 -17.41 1.84 8.70
CA ARG A 338 -18.25 3.05 8.77
C ARG A 338 -18.20 3.76 10.12
N ARG A 339 -18.05 3.00 11.21
CA ARG A 339 -18.06 3.53 12.58
C ARG A 339 -16.73 4.16 12.99
N TYR A 340 -15.62 3.54 12.62
CA TYR A 340 -14.30 3.86 13.16
C TYR A 340 -13.35 4.53 12.16
N ALA A 341 -13.56 4.37 10.85
CA ALA A 341 -12.78 5.13 9.88
C ALA A 341 -13.30 6.56 9.75
N GLN A 342 -12.44 7.46 9.28
CA GLN A 342 -12.88 8.79 8.92
C GLN A 342 -13.95 8.73 7.81
N PRO A 343 -14.94 9.64 7.79
CA PRO A 343 -16.04 9.58 6.85
C PRO A 343 -15.62 9.45 5.38
N GLU A 344 -14.67 10.27 4.93
CA GLU A 344 -14.14 10.23 3.55
C GLU A 344 -13.40 8.93 3.24
N VAL A 345 -12.66 8.39 4.22
CA VAL A 345 -11.98 7.09 4.10
C VAL A 345 -13.01 5.97 3.99
N ALA A 346 -14.03 5.95 4.86
CA ALA A 346 -15.10 4.95 4.84
C ALA A 346 -15.91 4.99 3.53
N GLN A 347 -16.18 6.18 2.98
CA GLN A 347 -16.92 6.36 1.72
C GLN A 347 -16.10 5.96 0.48
N SER A 348 -14.79 6.19 0.50
CA SER A 348 -13.90 5.91 -0.63
C SER A 348 -13.34 4.49 -0.65
N THR A 349 -13.33 3.81 0.49
CA THR A 349 -12.80 2.44 0.63
C THR A 349 -13.87 1.40 0.31
N GLN A 350 -13.70 0.66 -0.78
CA GLN A 350 -14.59 -0.46 -1.10
C GLN A 350 -14.22 -1.70 -0.30
N VAL A 351 -15.21 -2.46 0.17
CA VAL A 351 -14.99 -3.79 0.80
C VAL A 351 -15.62 -4.87 -0.09
N ARG A 352 -14.78 -5.72 -0.69
CA ARG A 352 -15.20 -6.78 -1.60
C ARG A 352 -14.68 -8.14 -1.13
N VAL A 353 -15.40 -9.20 -1.48
CA VAL A 353 -14.92 -10.58 -1.31
C VAL A 353 -14.01 -10.93 -2.49
N SER A 354 -12.97 -11.72 -2.22
CA SER A 354 -12.05 -12.28 -3.20
C SER A 354 -12.81 -13.00 -4.32
N ALA A 355 -12.46 -12.71 -5.59
CA ALA A 355 -13.04 -13.42 -6.73
C ALA A 355 -12.33 -14.75 -7.01
N LEU A 356 -11.06 -14.86 -6.60
CA LEU A 356 -10.27 -16.07 -6.81
C LEU A 356 -10.38 -17.05 -5.63
N GLY A 357 -10.91 -16.59 -4.49
CA GLY A 357 -11.06 -17.37 -3.26
C GLY A 357 -9.75 -18.03 -2.84
N GLY A 358 -9.82 -19.31 -2.44
CA GLY A 358 -8.65 -20.10 -2.05
C GLY A 358 -7.54 -20.20 -3.11
N ARG A 359 -7.83 -19.91 -4.39
CA ARG A 359 -6.83 -19.93 -5.48
C ARG A 359 -6.08 -18.61 -5.65
N ALA A 360 -6.40 -17.55 -4.90
CA ALA A 360 -5.77 -16.23 -5.04
C ALA A 360 -4.24 -16.30 -4.88
N ALA A 361 -3.74 -16.94 -3.82
CA ALA A 361 -2.30 -17.12 -3.59
C ALA A 361 -1.63 -17.95 -4.69
N LEU A 362 -2.28 -19.03 -5.14
CA LEU A 362 -1.74 -19.91 -6.18
C LEU A 362 -1.60 -19.18 -7.52
N LEU A 363 -2.64 -18.47 -7.93
CA LEU A 363 -2.62 -17.65 -9.15
C LEU A 363 -1.67 -16.45 -9.02
N GLY A 364 -1.51 -15.91 -7.82
CA GLY A 364 -0.47 -14.95 -7.49
C GLY A 364 0.95 -15.50 -7.66
N ALA A 365 1.19 -16.74 -7.21
CA ALA A 365 2.44 -17.45 -7.41
C ALA A 365 2.73 -17.63 -8.91
N VAL A 366 1.73 -18.05 -9.69
CA VAL A 366 1.82 -18.14 -11.15
C VAL A 366 2.15 -16.78 -11.77
N ALA A 367 1.43 -15.72 -11.40
CA ALA A 367 1.68 -14.36 -11.91
C ALA A 367 3.11 -13.88 -11.60
N ALA A 368 3.60 -14.15 -10.39
CA ALA A 368 4.96 -13.84 -9.99
C ALA A 368 6.00 -14.68 -10.76
N ALA A 369 5.74 -15.97 -10.96
CA ALA A 369 6.62 -16.88 -11.67
C ALA A 369 6.71 -16.51 -13.17
N LEU A 370 5.57 -16.23 -13.81
CA LEU A 370 5.50 -15.75 -15.20
C LEU A 370 6.26 -14.43 -15.41
N ARG A 371 6.32 -13.56 -14.39
CA ARG A 371 7.15 -12.34 -14.42
C ARG A 371 8.64 -12.64 -14.18
N ALA A 372 8.95 -13.72 -13.48
CA ALA A 372 10.31 -14.14 -13.18
C ALA A 372 11.00 -14.90 -14.32
N THR A 373 10.26 -15.31 -15.35
CA THR A 373 10.78 -15.96 -16.56
C THR A 373 11.80 -15.06 -17.26
N PRO A 374 13.07 -15.48 -17.41
CA PRO A 374 14.03 -14.76 -18.21
C PRO A 374 13.55 -14.75 -19.65
N SER A 375 13.12 -13.60 -20.18
CA SER A 375 12.83 -13.51 -21.60
C SER A 375 14.19 -13.51 -22.32
N ALA A 376 14.75 -14.70 -22.57
CA ALA A 376 16.07 -15.09 -23.11
C ALA A 376 17.30 -14.18 -22.94
N ARG A 377 18.24 -14.69 -22.13
CA ARG A 377 19.67 -14.50 -22.37
C ARG A 377 20.06 -15.39 -23.55
N GLY A 378 20.67 -14.80 -24.59
CA GLY A 378 21.31 -15.56 -25.66
C GLY A 378 22.32 -16.57 -25.10
N ASP A 379 22.28 -17.77 -25.70
CA ASP A 379 23.14 -18.94 -25.55
C ASP A 379 23.52 -19.37 -24.12
N ARG A 380 22.83 -20.42 -23.65
CA ARG A 380 23.45 -21.72 -23.33
C ARG A 380 22.39 -22.82 -23.17
N ALA A 381 22.49 -23.77 -24.08
CA ALA A 381 21.95 -25.14 -24.17
C ALA A 381 20.87 -25.58 -23.17
N PHE A 382 19.69 -25.97 -23.68
CA PHE A 382 18.94 -27.13 -23.19
C PHE A 382 18.26 -27.86 -24.35
N THR A 383 18.51 -29.16 -24.43
CA THR A 383 18.15 -30.12 -25.47
C THR A 383 16.64 -30.32 -25.59
N ARG A 384 16.18 -30.53 -26.84
CA ARG A 384 14.78 -30.76 -27.23
C ARG A 384 14.20 -32.02 -26.57
N ALA A 385 13.01 -31.91 -25.99
CA ALA A 385 12.09 -33.03 -25.79
C ALA A 385 10.77 -32.72 -26.50
N GLY A 386 10.28 -33.68 -27.29
CA GLY A 386 9.19 -33.54 -28.26
C GLY A 386 7.81 -33.29 -27.65
N ALA A 387 6.97 -32.56 -28.38
CA ALA A 387 5.61 -32.20 -28.01
C ALA A 387 4.60 -32.90 -28.94
N GLY A 388 3.65 -33.64 -28.36
CA GLY A 388 2.39 -34.01 -29.00
C GLY A 388 1.30 -32.96 -28.72
N PRO A 389 0.21 -32.90 -29.51
CA PRO A 389 -0.75 -31.81 -29.48
C PRO A 389 -1.87 -32.04 -28.46
N VAL A 390 -2.28 -30.99 -27.73
CA VAL A 390 -3.54 -30.99 -26.96
C VAL A 390 -4.24 -29.62 -27.08
N ALA A 391 -5.57 -29.71 -27.12
CA ALA A 391 -6.59 -28.76 -27.51
C ALA A 391 -6.89 -27.64 -26.44
N PRO A 392 -7.81 -26.69 -26.71
CA PRO A 392 -7.90 -25.40 -26.03
C PRO A 392 -8.62 -25.41 -24.66
N PHE A 393 -8.34 -24.36 -23.89
CA PHE A 393 -8.80 -24.07 -22.53
C PHE A 393 -10.31 -23.74 -22.47
N ALA A 394 -11.07 -24.54 -21.71
CA ALA A 394 -12.41 -24.20 -21.26
C ALA A 394 -12.36 -23.84 -19.77
N LEU A 395 -12.90 -22.68 -19.42
CA LEU A 395 -13.29 -22.37 -18.04
C LEU A 395 -14.41 -23.32 -17.66
N ALA A 396 -14.19 -24.21 -16.69
CA ALA A 396 -15.32 -24.82 -16.00
C ALA A 396 -15.99 -23.71 -15.18
N PRO A 397 -17.27 -23.37 -15.43
CA PRO A 397 -17.99 -22.50 -14.52
C PRO A 397 -18.04 -23.17 -13.14
N ALA A 398 -17.84 -22.39 -12.09
CA ALA A 398 -18.27 -22.79 -10.76
C ALA A 398 -19.76 -23.18 -10.87
N ALA A 399 -20.14 -24.33 -10.30
CA ALA A 399 -21.52 -24.77 -10.30
C ALA A 399 -22.40 -23.70 -9.65
N VAL A 400 -23.15 -22.98 -10.48
CA VAL A 400 -24.30 -22.19 -10.04
C VAL A 400 -25.36 -23.21 -9.66
N VAL A 401 -25.66 -23.30 -8.36
CA VAL A 401 -26.85 -24.00 -7.88
C VAL A 401 -28.05 -23.29 -8.50
N PRO A 402 -28.91 -23.97 -9.29
CA PRO A 402 -30.08 -23.32 -9.89
C PRO A 402 -30.99 -22.82 -8.77
N ALA A 403 -31.44 -21.57 -8.89
CA ALA A 403 -32.59 -21.09 -8.15
C ALA A 403 -33.78 -22.01 -8.48
N ALA A 404 -34.33 -22.68 -7.47
CA ALA A 404 -35.54 -23.45 -7.62
C ALA A 404 -36.69 -22.50 -8.04
N ASP A 405 -37.41 -22.92 -9.08
CA ASP A 405 -38.57 -22.23 -9.63
C ASP A 405 -39.59 -21.87 -8.54
N ALA A 406 -39.88 -20.59 -8.41
CA ALA A 406 -41.05 -20.11 -7.69
C ALA A 406 -42.30 -20.48 -8.50
N PRO A 407 -43.29 -21.19 -7.94
CA PRO A 407 -44.52 -21.47 -8.65
C PRO A 407 -45.35 -20.19 -8.76
N ALA A 408 -45.80 -19.91 -9.99
CA ALA A 408 -46.78 -18.88 -10.28
C ALA A 408 -48.11 -19.20 -9.58
N SER A 409 -48.52 -18.37 -8.61
CA SER A 409 -49.88 -18.38 -8.08
C SER A 409 -50.72 -17.31 -8.78
N ARG A 410 -51.73 -17.80 -9.50
CA ARG A 410 -52.87 -17.06 -10.04
C ARG A 410 -53.75 -16.53 -8.89
N ASP A 411 -54.36 -15.38 -9.19
CA ASP A 411 -55.70 -14.93 -8.81
C ASP A 411 -56.18 -15.05 -7.35
N GLY A 412 -56.56 -13.90 -6.79
CA GLY A 412 -57.90 -13.78 -6.20
C GLY A 412 -58.00 -13.38 -4.73
N ALA A 413 -58.73 -12.27 -4.53
CA ALA A 413 -59.55 -11.94 -3.36
C ALA A 413 -58.89 -11.30 -2.12
N ALA A 414 -59.16 -10.01 -1.95
CA ALA A 414 -59.42 -9.38 -0.65
C ALA A 414 -60.69 -10.01 -0.02
N PRO A 415 -60.92 -9.95 1.31
CA PRO A 415 -61.41 -8.69 1.91
C PRO A 415 -61.08 -8.41 3.40
N ALA A 416 -61.36 -7.15 3.78
CA ALA A 416 -61.98 -6.66 5.02
C ALA A 416 -61.25 -6.68 6.39
N ALA A 417 -60.97 -5.46 6.85
CA ALA A 417 -61.42 -4.79 8.08
C ALA A 417 -61.35 -5.50 9.45
N GLY A 418 -60.72 -4.79 10.40
CA GLY A 418 -60.84 -5.02 11.85
C GLY A 418 -60.16 -3.91 12.64
N GLU A 419 -61.00 -3.08 13.26
CA GLU A 419 -60.75 -1.99 14.23
C GLU A 419 -59.86 -2.48 15.39
N GLY A 420 -59.09 -1.69 16.16
CA GLY A 420 -59.03 -0.28 16.49
C GLY A 420 -58.47 -0.21 17.92
N LEU A 421 -57.71 0.83 18.32
CA LEU A 421 -57.67 1.35 19.70
C LEU A 421 -56.81 2.61 19.81
N THR A 422 -57.26 3.46 20.72
CA THR A 422 -57.15 4.91 20.83
C THR A 422 -55.91 5.47 21.54
N SER A 423 -55.50 6.65 21.05
CA SER A 423 -55.08 7.89 21.75
C SER A 423 -53.97 7.89 22.83
N ARG A 424 -52.96 8.77 22.66
CA ARG A 424 -52.92 10.12 23.26
C ARG A 424 -51.64 10.90 22.93
N ASP A 425 -51.83 12.21 22.91
CA ASP A 425 -51.01 13.30 22.39
C ASP A 425 -49.66 13.59 23.08
N GLY A 426 -48.75 14.18 22.31
CA GLY A 426 -47.54 14.86 22.78
C GLY A 426 -46.87 15.64 21.64
N ALA A 427 -47.11 16.95 21.57
CA ALA A 427 -46.76 17.86 20.47
C ALA A 427 -45.24 18.12 20.29
N ALA A 428 -44.83 18.29 19.02
CA ALA A 428 -43.52 18.80 18.59
C ALA A 428 -43.68 20.17 17.88
N PRO A 429 -42.70 21.09 17.93
CA PRO A 429 -42.78 22.36 17.22
C PRO A 429 -42.34 22.22 15.75
N ALA A 430 -42.95 23.05 14.90
CA ALA A 430 -42.84 23.04 13.45
C ALA A 430 -41.45 23.42 12.91
N ALA A 431 -41.02 22.69 11.88
CA ALA A 431 -39.88 23.02 11.03
C ALA A 431 -40.31 24.02 9.94
N GLY A 432 -39.52 25.08 9.75
CA GLY A 432 -39.68 26.04 8.66
C GLY A 432 -39.15 25.51 7.32
N ASP A 433 -39.80 25.94 6.24
CA ASP A 433 -39.50 25.57 4.86
C ASP A 433 -38.06 25.91 4.41
N PRO A 434 -37.43 25.08 3.56
CA PRO A 434 -36.18 25.42 2.88
C PRO A 434 -36.40 26.37 1.68
N PRO A 435 -35.46 27.27 1.36
CA PRO A 435 -35.57 28.17 0.22
C PRO A 435 -35.31 27.46 -1.13
N PRO A 436 -35.76 28.04 -2.25
CA PRO A 436 -35.89 27.34 -3.53
C PRO A 436 -34.55 27.14 -4.25
N ALA A 437 -34.45 26.01 -4.94
CA ALA A 437 -33.30 25.61 -5.76
C ALA A 437 -33.10 26.56 -6.95
N GLY A 438 -32.04 27.37 -6.89
CA GLY A 438 -31.51 28.11 -8.03
C GLY A 438 -30.69 27.20 -8.95
N SER A 439 -30.97 27.27 -10.25
CA SER A 439 -30.35 26.47 -11.30
C SER A 439 -28.85 26.75 -11.43
N SER A 440 -28.01 25.83 -10.95
CA SER A 440 -26.62 25.70 -11.37
C SER A 440 -26.59 24.86 -12.65
N ALA A 441 -26.39 25.50 -13.79
CA ALA A 441 -26.10 24.82 -15.06
C ALA A 441 -24.95 23.83 -14.85
N ALA A 442 -25.26 22.55 -15.06
CA ALA A 442 -24.30 21.46 -14.97
C ALA A 442 -23.22 21.62 -16.04
N VAL A 443 -22.07 22.20 -15.66
CA VAL A 443 -20.84 22.03 -16.43
C VAL A 443 -20.39 20.60 -16.21
N ALA A 444 -20.76 19.72 -17.15
CA ALA A 444 -20.32 18.34 -17.17
C ALA A 444 -18.79 18.25 -17.07
N PRO A 445 -18.22 17.44 -16.15
CA PRO A 445 -16.79 17.34 -15.99
C PRO A 445 -16.19 16.52 -17.14
N ALA A 446 -15.67 17.22 -18.15
CA ALA A 446 -14.88 16.64 -19.24
C ALA A 446 -13.53 16.00 -18.80
N ALA A 447 -13.23 15.98 -17.49
CA ALA A 447 -12.04 15.36 -16.90
C ALA A 447 -12.16 13.83 -16.67
N ALA A 448 -13.33 13.22 -16.91
CA ALA A 448 -13.49 11.76 -16.89
C ALA A 448 -12.97 11.07 -18.17
N ALA A 449 -12.57 11.85 -19.18
CA ALA A 449 -12.07 11.32 -20.44
C ALA A 449 -10.60 10.89 -20.34
N ARG A 450 -10.38 9.58 -20.47
CA ARG A 450 -9.10 8.84 -20.65
C ARG A 450 -8.30 8.54 -19.39
N ARG A 451 -8.88 7.72 -18.51
CA ARG A 451 -8.11 6.78 -17.68
C ARG A 451 -7.42 5.76 -18.60
N ARG A 452 -6.22 6.07 -19.09
CA ARG A 452 -5.30 5.03 -19.57
C ARG A 452 -4.67 4.42 -18.33
N GLU A 453 -5.21 3.28 -17.89
CA GLU A 453 -4.54 2.43 -16.91
C GLU A 453 -3.09 2.22 -17.33
N LEU A 454 -2.16 2.58 -16.44
CA LEU A 454 -0.75 2.29 -16.66
C LEU A 454 -0.58 0.77 -16.58
N SER A 455 -0.11 0.17 -17.67
CA SER A 455 0.18 -1.26 -17.70
C SER A 455 1.12 -1.62 -16.53
N PRO A 456 1.02 -2.85 -15.97
CA PRO A 456 1.89 -3.28 -14.86
C PRO A 456 3.39 -3.10 -15.16
N ALA A 457 3.81 -3.28 -16.42
CA ALA A 457 5.18 -3.05 -16.86
C ALA A 457 5.59 -1.57 -16.77
N ARG A 458 4.68 -0.64 -17.07
CA ARG A 458 4.92 0.80 -16.95
C ARG A 458 5.02 1.23 -15.48
N ARG A 459 4.22 0.62 -14.59
CA ARG A 459 4.33 0.83 -13.13
C ARG A 459 5.67 0.36 -12.57
N GLU A 460 6.07 -0.86 -12.86
CA GLU A 460 7.37 -1.39 -12.41
C GLU A 460 8.54 -0.57 -12.95
N ARG A 461 8.44 -0.07 -14.19
CA ARG A 461 9.46 0.78 -14.77
C ARG A 461 9.59 2.13 -14.05
N LEU A 462 8.48 2.72 -13.61
CA LEU A 462 8.50 3.92 -12.75
C LEU A 462 9.20 3.64 -11.42
N VAL A 463 8.88 2.53 -10.75
CA VAL A 463 9.56 2.13 -9.51
C VAL A 463 11.07 2.00 -9.70
N ARG A 464 11.51 1.39 -10.80
CA ARG A 464 12.95 1.25 -11.09
C ARG A 464 13.62 2.59 -11.41
N ARG A 465 12.89 3.54 -12.03
CA ARG A 465 13.37 4.92 -12.21
C ARG A 465 13.59 5.57 -10.85
N ASP A 466 12.61 5.44 -9.96
CA ASP A 466 12.68 6.01 -8.62
C ASP A 466 13.84 5.44 -7.80
N MET A 467 14.10 4.12 -7.89
CA MET A 467 15.26 3.52 -7.21
C MET A 467 16.58 4.18 -7.64
N ILE A 468 16.71 4.59 -8.90
CA ILE A 468 17.91 5.27 -9.41
C ILE A 468 17.95 6.70 -8.91
N THR A 469 16.84 7.45 -9.02
CA THR A 469 16.79 8.83 -8.53
C THR A 469 16.99 8.89 -7.01
N ASP A 470 16.50 7.91 -6.25
CA ASP A 470 16.74 7.77 -4.81
C ASP A 470 18.21 7.57 -4.45
N VAL A 471 18.93 6.71 -5.20
CA VAL A 471 20.38 6.54 -4.99
C VAL A 471 21.12 7.85 -5.27
N LEU A 472 20.76 8.53 -6.37
CA LEU A 472 21.36 9.81 -6.74
C LEU A 472 21.03 10.91 -5.73
N ARG A 473 19.81 10.94 -5.21
CA ARG A 473 19.36 11.89 -4.18
C ARG A 473 20.12 11.67 -2.87
N GLY A 474 20.26 10.42 -2.42
CA GLY A 474 20.89 10.09 -1.14
C GLY A 474 22.42 10.18 -1.12
N ARG A 475 23.09 10.06 -2.28
CA ARG A 475 24.57 10.07 -2.37
C ARG A 475 25.15 11.20 -3.21
N GLY A 476 24.32 11.95 -3.93
CA GLY A 476 24.79 12.93 -4.90
C GLY A 476 25.46 12.27 -6.11
N PRO A 477 26.52 12.88 -6.69
CA PRO A 477 27.27 12.32 -7.81
C PRO A 477 27.70 10.88 -7.57
N THR A 478 27.07 9.94 -8.29
CA THR A 478 27.28 8.50 -8.08
C THR A 478 27.70 7.82 -9.37
N ALA A 479 28.75 7.00 -9.30
CA ALA A 479 29.17 6.18 -10.43
C ALA A 479 28.08 5.19 -10.83
N ARG A 480 27.83 5.00 -12.13
CA ARG A 480 26.88 3.98 -12.62
C ARG A 480 27.14 2.58 -12.03
N SER A 481 28.40 2.20 -11.81
CA SER A 481 28.74 0.93 -11.14
C SER A 481 28.17 0.83 -9.73
N ASP A 482 28.21 1.91 -8.98
CA ASP A 482 27.65 1.98 -7.63
C ASP A 482 26.12 2.03 -7.66
N ILE A 483 25.50 2.75 -8.61
CA ILE A 483 24.04 2.72 -8.82
C ILE A 483 23.56 1.29 -9.04
N VAL A 484 24.28 0.50 -9.85
CA VAL A 484 23.96 -0.91 -10.10
C VAL A 484 24.08 -1.75 -8.83
N ARG A 485 25.16 -1.56 -8.07
CA ARG A 485 25.37 -2.28 -6.81
C ARG A 485 24.29 -1.95 -5.78
N LEU A 486 23.96 -0.66 -5.64
CA LEU A 486 23.06 -0.15 -4.61
C LEU A 486 21.60 -0.42 -4.91
N THR A 487 21.17 -0.21 -6.16
CA THR A 487 19.79 -0.53 -6.57
C THR A 487 19.55 -2.03 -6.71
N ARG A 488 20.62 -2.84 -6.79
CA ARG A 488 20.58 -4.26 -7.18
C ARG A 488 19.86 -4.52 -8.51
N LEU A 489 19.59 -3.46 -9.29
CA LEU A 489 18.99 -3.60 -10.59
C LEU A 489 20.01 -4.21 -11.56
N PRO A 490 19.55 -5.00 -12.54
CA PRO A 490 20.42 -5.44 -13.61
C PRO A 490 21.15 -4.23 -14.20
N ARG A 491 22.46 -4.36 -14.43
CA ARG A 491 23.29 -3.29 -15.02
C ARG A 491 22.66 -2.72 -16.30
N ALA A 492 21.81 -3.51 -16.95
CA ALA A 492 20.96 -3.18 -18.10
C ALA A 492 19.96 -2.08 -17.85
N ALA A 493 19.01 -2.38 -16.97
CA ALA A 493 17.98 -1.46 -16.58
C ALA A 493 18.60 -0.13 -16.14
N VAL A 494 19.70 -0.15 -15.37
CA VAL A 494 20.34 1.10 -14.93
C VAL A 494 20.88 1.93 -16.08
N VAL A 495 21.48 1.33 -17.12
CA VAL A 495 21.96 2.09 -18.28
C VAL A 495 20.79 2.73 -19.03
N ASP A 496 19.75 1.96 -19.30
CA ASP A 496 18.61 2.39 -20.11
C ASP A 496 17.80 3.46 -19.38
N LEU A 497 17.61 3.27 -18.08
CA LEU A 497 16.89 4.21 -17.22
C LEU A 497 17.70 5.48 -16.99
N LEU A 498 19.03 5.43 -16.83
CA LEU A 498 19.85 6.64 -16.74
C LEU A 498 19.83 7.43 -18.06
N ALA A 499 19.90 6.75 -19.20
CA ALA A 499 19.81 7.41 -20.50
C ALA A 499 18.45 8.10 -20.69
N GLU A 500 17.37 7.44 -20.29
CA GLU A 500 16.03 8.02 -20.31
C GLU A 500 15.89 9.18 -19.30
N LEU A 501 16.36 9.03 -18.07
CA LEU A 501 16.34 10.10 -17.07
C LEU A 501 17.19 11.30 -17.50
N CYS A 502 18.27 11.08 -18.25
CA CYS A 502 19.04 12.16 -18.88
C CYS A 502 18.27 12.83 -20.02
N HIS A 503 17.59 12.05 -20.85
CA HIS A 503 16.74 12.57 -21.91
C HIS A 503 15.58 13.40 -21.35
N ASP A 504 14.99 12.93 -20.25
CA ASP A 504 13.89 13.60 -19.54
C ASP A 504 14.36 14.77 -18.68
N GLY A 505 15.67 15.06 -18.62
CA GLY A 505 16.24 16.14 -17.84
C GLY A 505 16.15 15.95 -16.31
N VAL A 506 15.93 14.72 -15.83
CA VAL A 506 15.85 14.38 -14.39
C VAL A 506 17.22 14.09 -13.80
N VAL A 507 18.14 13.57 -14.63
CA VAL A 507 19.50 13.19 -14.25
C VAL A 507 20.46 13.80 -15.26
N GLU A 508 21.67 14.13 -14.85
CA GLU A 508 22.71 14.56 -15.77
C GLU A 508 24.05 13.87 -15.51
N PRO A 509 24.87 13.64 -16.56
CA PRO A 509 26.25 13.20 -16.39
C PRO A 509 27.06 14.27 -15.65
N CYS A 510 27.94 13.84 -14.75
CA CYS A 510 28.82 14.75 -14.02
C CYS A 510 30.25 14.21 -13.90
N PRO A 511 31.24 15.08 -13.61
CA PRO A 511 32.61 14.64 -13.35
C PRO A 511 32.67 13.69 -12.13
N PRO A 512 33.57 12.69 -12.13
CA PRO A 512 33.77 11.82 -10.98
C PRO A 512 34.26 12.62 -9.75
N GLY A 513 33.76 12.27 -8.55
CA GLY A 513 34.41 12.65 -7.29
C GLY A 513 35.74 11.90 -7.09
N ALA A 514 36.56 12.33 -6.11
CA ALA A 514 37.95 11.90 -5.91
C ALA A 514 38.24 10.41 -6.25
N SER A 515 39.32 10.23 -7.02
CA SER A 515 39.67 9.02 -7.78
C SER A 515 39.73 7.71 -6.96
N ARG A 516 39.15 6.65 -7.50
CA ARG A 516 39.45 5.25 -7.14
C ARG A 516 40.13 4.57 -8.32
N SER A 517 41.12 3.72 -8.04
CA SER A 517 41.85 2.93 -9.04
C SER A 517 40.93 1.97 -9.80
N GLY A 518 40.89 2.07 -11.13
CA GLY A 518 40.13 1.18 -12.02
C GLY A 518 39.58 1.91 -13.26
N ARG A 519 38.97 1.17 -14.20
CA ARG A 519 38.37 1.77 -15.41
C ARG A 519 37.24 2.73 -15.00
N PRO A 520 37.30 4.03 -15.37
CA PRO A 520 36.36 5.03 -14.87
C PRO A 520 34.93 4.71 -15.34
N SER A 521 34.01 4.59 -14.38
CA SER A 521 32.58 4.52 -14.67
C SER A 521 32.02 5.95 -14.70
N PRO A 522 31.17 6.31 -15.69
CA PRO A 522 30.54 7.62 -15.74
C PRO A 522 29.71 7.85 -14.46
N HIS A 523 29.80 9.07 -13.95
CA HIS A 523 29.04 9.54 -12.80
C HIS A 523 27.81 10.30 -13.27
N PHE A 524 26.77 10.21 -12.46
CA PHE A 524 25.50 10.87 -12.69
C PHE A 524 25.08 11.56 -11.41
N ARG A 525 24.36 12.68 -11.53
CA ARG A 525 23.68 13.36 -10.43
C ARG A 525 22.25 13.70 -10.86
N LEU A 526 21.36 13.98 -9.91
CA LEU A 526 20.08 14.59 -10.26
C LEU A 526 20.34 15.93 -10.93
N ALA A 527 19.60 16.19 -12.01
CA ALA A 527 19.62 17.49 -12.65
C ALA A 527 19.03 18.51 -11.67
N ALA A 528 19.67 19.66 -11.56
CA ALA A 528 19.13 20.74 -10.75
C ALA A 528 17.88 21.31 -11.44
N ALA A 529 16.81 21.56 -10.68
CA ALA A 529 15.66 22.29 -11.18
C ALA A 529 16.10 23.66 -11.74
N ALA A 530 15.45 24.11 -12.81
CA ALA A 530 15.67 25.45 -13.32
C ALA A 530 15.06 26.47 -12.35
N GLY A 531 15.90 27.33 -11.76
CA GLY A 531 15.47 28.32 -10.77
C GLY A 531 15.59 27.86 -9.32
N VAL A 532 14.85 28.51 -8.43
CA VAL A 532 14.83 28.20 -6.99
C VAL A 532 13.63 27.35 -6.61
N LEU A 533 13.74 26.63 -5.49
CA LEU A 533 12.67 25.88 -4.88
C LEU A 533 12.23 26.62 -3.61
N LEU A 534 10.93 26.79 -3.42
CA LEU A 534 10.38 27.46 -2.25
C LEU A 534 9.44 26.52 -1.51
N GLY A 535 9.78 26.21 -0.27
CA GLY A 535 8.96 25.42 0.64
C GLY A 535 8.35 26.32 1.70
N LEU A 536 7.03 26.35 1.80
CA LEU A 536 6.30 27.12 2.82
C LEU A 536 5.64 26.17 3.82
N ALA A 537 5.57 26.57 5.08
CA ALA A 537 4.77 25.90 6.10
C ALA A 537 3.83 26.89 6.79
N LEU A 538 2.54 26.54 6.74
CA LEU A 538 1.45 27.33 7.29
C LEU A 538 1.17 26.84 8.72
N GLY A 539 1.45 27.68 9.70
CA GLY A 539 1.23 27.39 11.12
C GLY A 539 0.34 28.43 11.81
N PRO A 540 -0.14 28.11 13.02
CA PRO A 540 -0.99 29.02 13.81
C PRO A 540 -0.25 30.28 14.30
N GLU A 541 1.08 30.28 14.32
CA GLU A 541 1.91 31.43 14.72
C GLU A 541 2.35 32.28 13.53
N GLY A 542 2.26 31.76 12.30
CA GLY A 542 2.86 32.41 11.15
C GLY A 542 3.19 31.49 9.98
N VAL A 543 3.92 32.05 9.02
CA VAL A 543 4.42 31.34 7.84
C VAL A 543 5.92 31.16 7.94
N ARG A 544 6.39 29.91 7.89
CA ARG A 544 7.81 29.59 7.76
C ARG A 544 8.12 29.31 6.29
N ALA A 545 9.29 29.73 5.83
CA ALA A 545 9.73 29.52 4.47
C ALA A 545 11.18 29.05 4.41
N VAL A 546 11.47 28.18 3.46
CA VAL A 546 12.84 27.77 3.08
C VAL A 546 12.97 27.95 1.58
N VAL A 547 14.06 28.58 1.15
CA VAL A 547 14.47 28.70 -0.25
C VAL A 547 15.66 27.78 -0.47
N ALA A 548 15.59 26.98 -1.52
CA ALA A 548 16.69 26.14 -1.95
C ALA A 548 17.05 26.41 -3.43
N ASP A 549 18.30 26.14 -3.78
CA ASP A 549 18.69 26.07 -5.18
C ASP A 549 18.03 24.87 -5.89
N GLY A 550 18.19 24.78 -7.21
CA GLY A 550 17.64 23.66 -7.99
C GLY A 550 18.17 22.28 -7.59
N ALA A 551 19.27 22.19 -6.83
CA ALA A 551 19.80 20.95 -6.29
C ALA A 551 19.26 20.64 -4.88
N GLY A 552 18.37 21.47 -4.34
CA GLY A 552 17.78 21.33 -3.02
C GLY A 552 18.65 21.86 -1.88
N ARG A 553 19.76 22.55 -2.14
CA ARG A 553 20.58 23.16 -1.08
C ARG A 553 19.91 24.42 -0.57
N VAL A 554 19.71 24.52 0.74
CA VAL A 554 19.11 25.70 1.36
C VAL A 554 20.03 26.90 1.15
N ILE A 555 19.46 28.00 0.66
CA ILE A 555 20.15 29.28 0.41
C ILE A 555 19.58 30.43 1.23
N ASP A 556 18.33 30.32 1.68
CA ASP A 556 17.69 31.29 2.58
C ASP A 556 16.56 30.59 3.37
N ASP A 557 16.23 31.14 4.52
CA ASP A 557 15.09 30.72 5.34
C ASP A 557 14.50 31.91 6.09
N GLY A 558 13.26 31.76 6.57
CA GLY A 558 12.69 32.80 7.41
C GLY A 558 11.33 32.45 7.97
N PHE A 559 10.86 33.32 8.86
CA PHE A 559 9.58 33.20 9.52
C PHE A 559 8.87 34.55 9.57
N ARG A 560 7.59 34.55 9.18
CA ARG A 560 6.71 35.71 9.23
C ARG A 560 5.62 35.47 10.27
N PRO A 561 5.68 36.14 11.44
CA PRO A 561 4.68 35.95 12.48
C PRO A 561 3.33 36.53 12.07
N LEU A 562 2.25 35.92 12.54
CA LEU A 562 0.90 36.48 12.49
C LEU A 562 0.36 36.69 13.92
N PRO A 563 -0.53 37.69 14.13
CA PRO A 563 -1.23 37.85 15.40
C PRO A 563 -2.05 36.61 15.76
N ALA A 564 -2.24 36.38 17.07
CA ALA A 564 -3.15 35.35 17.55
C ALA A 564 -4.59 35.64 17.09
N GLY A 565 -5.31 34.60 16.65
CA GLY A 565 -6.70 34.73 16.19
C GLY A 565 -6.89 35.33 14.78
N HIS A 566 -5.83 35.39 13.97
CA HIS A 566 -5.91 35.85 12.58
C HIS A 566 -6.89 35.01 11.73
N GLU A 567 -7.44 35.63 10.68
CA GLU A 567 -8.29 34.94 9.72
C GLU A 567 -7.48 34.08 8.73
N THR A 568 -8.07 32.99 8.24
CA THR A 568 -7.42 32.07 7.29
C THR A 568 -6.93 32.77 6.02
N LEU A 569 -7.72 33.72 5.50
CA LEU A 569 -7.36 34.52 4.32
C LEU A 569 -6.13 35.38 4.58
N GLN A 570 -5.98 35.92 5.80
CA GLN A 570 -4.81 36.69 6.19
C GLN A 570 -3.56 35.82 6.18
N LEU A 571 -3.64 34.58 6.67
CA LEU A 571 -2.53 33.62 6.62
C LEU A 571 -2.10 33.33 5.17
N MET A 572 -3.05 33.11 4.25
CA MET A 572 -2.73 32.83 2.84
C MET A 572 -2.11 34.03 2.12
N ARG A 573 -2.67 35.22 2.32
CA ARG A 573 -2.09 36.46 1.76
C ARG A 573 -0.68 36.67 2.28
N THR A 574 -0.47 36.50 3.58
CA THR A 574 0.84 36.61 4.22
C THR A 574 1.82 35.60 3.63
N ALA A 575 1.39 34.36 3.38
CA ALA A 575 2.22 33.33 2.75
C ALA A 575 2.60 33.69 1.31
N ALA A 576 1.65 34.19 0.52
CA ALA A 576 1.87 34.57 -0.86
C ALA A 576 2.77 35.81 -1.00
N GLU A 577 2.58 36.82 -0.15
CA GLU A 577 3.45 38.00 -0.08
C GLU A 577 4.86 37.60 0.32
N PHE A 578 5.00 36.76 1.35
CA PHE A 578 6.31 36.29 1.78
C PHE A 578 7.02 35.49 0.69
N ALA A 579 6.28 34.63 0.00
CA ALA A 579 6.79 33.87 -1.14
C ALA A 579 7.26 34.78 -2.28
N ARG A 580 6.48 35.81 -2.64
CA ARG A 580 6.86 36.78 -3.68
C ARG A 580 8.13 37.53 -3.30
N GLU A 581 8.25 37.99 -2.06
CA GLU A 581 9.47 38.67 -1.60
C GLU A 581 10.70 37.75 -1.64
N LEU A 582 10.56 36.47 -1.30
CA LEU A 582 11.65 35.49 -1.42
C LEU A 582 12.02 35.23 -2.88
N MET A 583 11.05 35.19 -3.78
CA MET A 583 11.27 35.06 -5.22
C MET A 583 11.95 36.29 -5.81
N ASP A 584 11.56 37.50 -5.42
CA ASP A 584 12.16 38.74 -5.90
C ASP A 584 13.64 38.86 -5.46
N ARG A 585 13.97 38.32 -4.27
CA ARG A 585 15.33 38.29 -3.74
C ARG A 585 16.24 37.24 -4.41
N HIS A 586 15.72 36.04 -4.69
CA HIS A 586 16.56 34.88 -5.09
C HIS A 586 16.34 34.39 -6.52
N GLY A 587 15.33 34.89 -7.22
CA GLY A 587 15.05 34.59 -8.63
C GLY A 587 13.57 34.40 -8.92
N ALA A 588 13.09 35.08 -9.97
CA ALA A 588 11.67 35.04 -10.38
C ALA A 588 11.20 33.65 -10.86
N HIS A 589 12.10 32.76 -11.27
CA HIS A 589 11.79 31.36 -11.59
C HIS A 589 11.86 30.51 -10.32
N ALA A 590 10.70 30.18 -9.78
CA ALA A 590 10.56 29.43 -8.55
C ALA A 590 9.43 28.41 -8.66
N THR A 591 9.70 27.19 -8.19
CA THR A 591 8.67 26.17 -7.96
C THR A 591 8.29 26.21 -6.49
N VAL A 592 7.00 26.21 -6.17
CA VAL A 592 6.52 26.43 -4.80
C VAL A 592 5.72 25.23 -4.31
N ALA A 593 6.02 24.78 -3.10
CA ALA A 593 5.24 23.78 -2.37
C ALA A 593 4.88 24.31 -0.97
N VAL A 594 3.69 23.96 -0.51
CA VAL A 594 3.12 24.46 0.75
C VAL A 594 2.66 23.29 1.61
N SER A 595 3.09 23.29 2.86
CA SER A 595 2.62 22.40 3.91
C SER A 595 1.30 22.93 4.49
N VAL A 596 0.31 22.04 4.57
CA VAL A 596 -0.98 22.32 5.22
C VAL A 596 -1.33 21.25 6.25
N PRO A 597 -1.94 21.62 7.38
CA PRO A 597 -2.42 20.68 8.41
C PRO A 597 -3.75 20.01 8.04
N SER A 598 -3.86 19.42 6.84
CA SER A 598 -5.08 18.76 6.36
C SER A 598 -4.77 17.67 5.32
N PRO A 599 -5.62 16.63 5.16
CA PRO A 599 -5.54 15.71 4.02
C PRO A 599 -5.65 16.44 2.68
N VAL A 600 -4.78 16.08 1.73
CA VAL A 600 -4.73 16.71 0.41
C VAL A 600 -4.85 15.65 -0.67
N HIS A 601 -5.88 15.76 -1.51
CA HIS A 601 -6.08 14.79 -2.57
C HIS A 601 -4.92 14.83 -3.59
N PRO A 602 -4.19 13.72 -3.81
CA PRO A 602 -2.89 13.73 -4.47
C PRO A 602 -2.94 14.14 -5.96
N LEU A 603 -4.10 14.02 -6.61
CA LEU A 603 -4.26 14.40 -8.02
C LEU A 603 -4.87 15.78 -8.24
N THR A 604 -5.65 16.28 -7.28
CA THR A 604 -6.47 17.48 -7.48
C THR A 604 -6.05 18.63 -6.58
N GLY A 605 -5.24 18.37 -5.56
CA GLY A 605 -4.88 19.35 -4.52
C GLY A 605 -6.07 19.79 -3.66
N ARG A 606 -7.23 19.12 -3.78
CA ARG A 606 -8.46 19.48 -3.07
C ARG A 606 -8.53 18.83 -1.69
N PHE A 607 -9.28 19.47 -0.82
CA PHE A 607 -9.58 19.04 0.54
C PHE A 607 -10.93 18.31 0.59
N GLY A 608 -11.09 17.41 1.55
CA GLY A 608 -12.39 16.77 1.81
C GLY A 608 -13.40 17.75 2.41
N ALA A 609 -14.69 17.53 2.13
CA ALA A 609 -15.77 18.41 2.57
C ALA A 609 -15.94 18.47 4.10
N ARG A 610 -15.45 17.45 4.84
CA ARG A 610 -15.43 17.42 6.31
C ARG A 610 -14.00 17.43 6.87
N SER A 611 -13.09 18.12 6.18
CA SER A 611 -11.73 18.41 6.66
C SER A 611 -11.75 18.83 8.14
N VAL A 612 -10.86 18.22 8.93
CA VAL A 612 -10.64 18.45 10.37
C VAL A 612 -10.50 19.94 10.72
N LEU A 613 -10.10 20.75 9.74
CA LEU A 613 -10.08 22.18 9.84
C LEU A 613 -11.21 22.79 8.98
N PRO A 614 -12.28 23.31 9.60
CA PRO A 614 -13.35 24.03 8.90
C PRO A 614 -12.83 25.19 8.04
N MET A 615 -11.64 25.70 8.38
CA MET A 615 -10.99 26.82 7.72
C MET A 615 -10.66 26.58 6.23
N PHE A 616 -10.62 25.33 5.78
CA PHE A 616 -10.37 24.98 4.37
C PHE A 616 -11.61 24.44 3.63
N SER A 617 -12.79 24.47 4.26
CA SER A 617 -14.02 24.03 3.60
C SER A 617 -14.41 25.01 2.49
N GLY A 618 -14.45 24.54 1.24
CA GLY A 618 -14.72 25.39 0.07
C GLY A 618 -13.55 26.30 -0.33
N PHE A 619 -12.35 26.07 0.21
CA PHE A 619 -11.20 26.95 0.06
C PHE A 619 -9.93 26.15 -0.29
N SER A 620 -9.09 26.68 -1.18
CA SER A 620 -7.85 26.03 -1.60
C SER A 620 -6.65 26.95 -1.36
N PRO A 621 -5.79 26.68 -0.35
CA PRO A 621 -4.51 27.37 -0.17
C PRO A 621 -3.67 27.42 -1.44
N ALA A 622 -3.71 26.35 -2.25
CA ALA A 622 -3.02 26.29 -3.53
C ALA A 622 -3.52 27.39 -4.48
N GLU A 623 -4.84 27.49 -4.67
CA GLU A 623 -5.45 28.43 -5.61
C GLU A 623 -5.23 29.89 -5.17
N GLU A 624 -5.35 30.16 -3.88
CA GLU A 624 -5.21 31.51 -3.30
C GLU A 624 -3.77 32.02 -3.37
N ILE A 625 -2.81 31.17 -3.00
CA ILE A 625 -1.39 31.52 -3.11
C ILE A 625 -0.99 31.59 -4.59
N ALA A 626 -1.47 30.66 -5.43
CA ALA A 626 -1.20 30.68 -6.87
C ALA A 626 -1.76 31.93 -7.57
N ALA A 627 -2.93 32.41 -7.16
CA ALA A 627 -3.55 33.62 -7.72
C ALA A 627 -2.67 34.86 -7.49
N VAL A 628 -2.06 34.97 -6.31
CA VAL A 628 -1.15 36.08 -5.99
C VAL A 628 0.21 35.91 -6.66
N LEU A 629 0.74 34.69 -6.74
CA LEU A 629 2.06 34.41 -7.34
C LEU A 629 2.05 34.30 -8.88
N GLY A 630 0.86 34.21 -9.48
CA GLY A 630 0.68 34.01 -10.93
C GLY A 630 1.23 32.67 -11.44
N ARG A 631 1.31 31.64 -10.59
CA ARG A 631 1.90 30.33 -10.94
C ARG A 631 1.34 29.17 -10.11
N PRO A 632 1.43 27.92 -10.60
CA PRO A 632 0.99 26.76 -9.85
C PRO A 632 1.76 26.58 -8.53
N VAL A 633 1.03 26.21 -7.48
CA VAL A 633 1.56 25.90 -6.15
C VAL A 633 1.16 24.47 -5.80
N GLN A 634 2.14 23.65 -5.39
CA GLN A 634 1.84 22.33 -4.85
C GLN A 634 1.46 22.42 -3.38
N VAL A 635 0.51 21.61 -2.94
CA VAL A 635 0.08 21.56 -1.54
C VAL A 635 0.14 20.12 -1.06
N HIS A 636 0.65 19.93 0.15
CA HIS A 636 0.82 18.61 0.74
C HIS A 636 0.51 18.64 2.23
N ASN A 637 0.10 17.50 2.77
CA ASN A 637 -0.12 17.32 4.20
C ASN A 637 1.20 17.49 4.98
N ASN A 638 1.13 18.18 6.10
CA ASN A 638 2.29 18.50 6.93
C ASN A 638 3.04 17.28 7.47
N ALA A 639 2.35 16.25 7.98
CA ALA A 639 2.99 15.06 8.53
C ALA A 639 3.65 14.23 7.42
N GLN A 640 3.05 14.18 6.23
CA GLN A 640 3.64 13.55 5.05
C GLN A 640 4.93 14.26 4.62
N LEU A 641 4.94 15.60 4.61
CA LEU A 641 6.14 16.39 4.33
C LEU A 641 7.22 16.21 5.40
N CYS A 642 6.86 16.20 6.68
CA CYS A 642 7.82 15.91 7.76
C CYS A 642 8.46 14.52 7.59
N ALA A 643 7.67 13.50 7.25
CA ALA A 643 8.20 12.16 7.00
C ALA A 643 9.18 12.15 5.83
N LEU A 644 8.85 12.84 4.75
CA LEU A 644 9.73 12.98 3.59
C LEU A 644 11.03 13.71 3.97
N ALA A 645 10.94 14.82 4.70
CA ALA A 645 12.09 15.58 5.16
C ALA A 645 13.01 14.75 6.05
N GLU A 646 12.46 14.06 7.04
CA GLU A 646 13.21 13.23 7.98
C GLU A 646 13.85 12.01 7.29
N ALA A 647 13.17 11.42 6.30
CA ALA A 647 13.70 10.31 5.50
C ALA A 647 14.82 10.74 4.53
N ARG A 648 14.86 12.01 4.12
CA ARG A 648 15.82 12.54 3.13
C ARG A 648 16.98 13.29 3.77
N ARG A 649 16.71 14.10 4.79
CA ARG A 649 17.66 15.02 5.42
C ARG A 649 17.88 14.74 6.91
N GLY A 650 16.87 14.21 7.59
CA GLY A 650 16.85 14.12 9.05
C GLY A 650 17.20 12.74 9.63
N ALA A 651 16.51 12.39 10.71
CA ALA A 651 16.80 11.25 11.59
C ALA A 651 16.63 9.88 10.91
N ALA A 652 15.84 9.81 9.85
CA ALA A 652 15.57 8.58 9.10
C ALA A 652 16.32 8.53 7.75
N ARG A 653 17.38 9.34 7.58
CA ARG A 653 18.13 9.40 6.31
C ARG A 653 18.61 8.03 5.85
N GLY A 654 18.16 7.62 4.66
CA GLY A 654 18.54 6.37 4.02
C GLY A 654 17.65 5.18 4.36
N ALA A 655 16.69 5.33 5.29
CA ALA A 655 15.63 4.36 5.49
C ALA A 655 14.62 4.46 4.33
N ARG A 656 14.13 3.30 3.87
CA ARG A 656 13.13 3.22 2.79
C ARG A 656 11.70 3.16 3.33
N ASP A 657 11.55 2.62 4.53
CA ASP A 657 10.26 2.42 5.18
C ASP A 657 10.28 3.17 6.51
N VAL A 658 9.58 4.29 6.57
CA VAL A 658 9.61 5.25 7.69
C VAL A 658 8.19 5.61 8.08
N LEU A 659 7.94 5.62 9.39
CA LEU A 659 6.72 6.16 9.98
C LEU A 659 7.08 7.40 10.81
N TYR A 660 6.69 8.58 10.34
CA TYR A 660 6.77 9.80 11.14
C TYR A 660 5.50 9.96 11.97
N LEU A 661 5.63 10.22 13.26
CA LEU A 661 4.54 10.49 14.19
C LEU A 661 4.65 11.93 14.66
N ARG A 662 3.63 12.72 14.36
CA ARG A 662 3.47 14.09 14.84
C ARG A 662 2.79 14.03 16.20
N ALA A 663 3.51 14.31 17.28
CA ALA A 663 2.98 14.38 18.63
C ALA A 663 2.68 15.84 19.01
N ASP A 664 1.45 16.24 18.76
CA ASP A 664 0.86 17.52 19.16
C ASP A 664 -0.68 17.40 19.19
N GLN A 665 -1.39 18.52 19.41
CA GLN A 665 -2.85 18.53 19.46
C GLN A 665 -3.53 18.02 18.18
N PHE A 666 -2.84 18.04 17.03
CA PHE A 666 -3.32 17.54 15.73
C PHE A 666 -2.49 16.33 15.30
N THR A 667 -2.43 15.34 16.19
CA THR A 667 -1.63 14.13 15.98
C THR A 667 -1.97 13.48 14.64
N GLY A 668 -0.93 13.17 13.88
CA GLY A 668 -1.01 12.59 12.55
C GLY A 668 0.30 11.88 12.21
N ALA A 669 0.34 11.20 11.08
CA ALA A 669 1.51 10.47 10.63
C ALA A 669 1.84 10.74 9.17
N GLY A 670 3.11 10.63 8.84
CA GLY A 670 3.56 10.54 7.46
C GLY A 670 4.23 9.19 7.23
N ILE A 671 3.94 8.58 6.08
CA ILE A 671 4.44 7.25 5.73
C ILE A 671 5.35 7.40 4.52
N VAL A 672 6.58 6.90 4.63
CA VAL A 672 7.45 6.65 3.49
C VAL A 672 7.51 5.14 3.32
N ALA A 673 7.08 4.63 2.16
CA ALA A 673 7.06 3.21 1.83
C ALA A 673 7.92 2.96 0.59
N GLY A 674 8.89 2.06 0.70
CA GLY A 674 9.82 1.76 -0.40
C GLY A 674 10.65 2.96 -0.89
N GLY A 675 10.79 4.01 -0.08
CA GLY A 675 11.47 5.28 -0.40
C GLY A 675 10.53 6.40 -0.88
N ARG A 676 9.23 6.12 -1.04
CA ARG A 676 8.26 7.07 -1.58
C ARG A 676 7.29 7.53 -0.50
N MET A 677 6.99 8.82 -0.49
CA MET A 677 5.89 9.36 0.32
C MET A 677 4.58 8.69 -0.09
N HIS A 678 3.88 8.12 0.88
CA HIS A 678 2.61 7.44 0.68
C HIS A 678 1.46 8.35 1.13
N GLN A 679 0.59 8.70 0.18
CA GLN A 679 -0.52 9.64 0.38
C GLN A 679 -1.88 8.94 0.45
N GLY A 680 -1.95 7.66 0.05
CA GLY A 680 -3.21 6.92 -0.07
C GLY A 680 -4.02 7.26 -1.32
N ALA A 681 -5.20 6.64 -1.46
CA ALA A 681 -6.05 6.75 -2.63
C ALA A 681 -6.64 8.15 -2.82
N ILE A 682 -6.97 8.84 -1.74
CA ILE A 682 -7.60 10.17 -1.74
C ILE A 682 -6.85 11.20 -0.89
N GLY A 683 -5.62 10.90 -0.46
CA GLY A 683 -4.78 11.85 0.30
C GLY A 683 -4.88 11.76 1.82
N TYR A 684 -5.62 10.77 2.32
CA TYR A 684 -5.95 10.58 3.73
C TYR A 684 -5.04 9.55 4.44
N ALA A 685 -3.91 9.18 3.86
CA ALA A 685 -2.97 8.32 4.56
C ALA A 685 -2.32 9.08 5.72
N GLY A 686 -2.24 8.43 6.88
CA GLY A 686 -1.59 8.96 8.07
C GLY A 686 -2.51 9.61 9.10
N GLU A 687 -3.83 9.38 9.03
CA GLU A 687 -4.81 9.94 9.97
C GLU A 687 -4.84 9.20 11.32
N VAL A 688 -3.65 8.95 11.89
CA VAL A 688 -3.46 8.13 13.09
C VAL A 688 -4.01 8.78 14.36
N GLY A 689 -4.18 10.10 14.36
CA GLY A 689 -4.87 10.83 15.43
C GLY A 689 -6.34 10.45 15.57
N HIS A 690 -6.93 9.85 14.53
CA HIS A 690 -8.33 9.47 14.49
C HIS A 690 -8.58 7.98 14.79
N LEU A 691 -7.52 7.23 15.08
CA LEU A 691 -7.62 5.84 15.52
C LEU A 691 -8.30 5.76 16.89
N ASN A 692 -9.16 4.77 17.07
CA ASN A 692 -9.96 4.65 18.28
C ASN A 692 -9.16 3.99 19.41
N VAL A 693 -8.75 4.81 20.37
CA VAL A 693 -8.04 4.38 21.58
C VAL A 693 -9.02 3.80 22.60
N ARG A 694 -10.19 4.43 22.73
CA ARG A 694 -11.24 4.00 23.66
C ARG A 694 -12.59 4.24 23.00
N GLU A 695 -13.46 3.25 23.01
CA GLU A 695 -14.77 3.37 22.38
C GLU A 695 -15.61 4.50 23.02
N ILE A 696 -15.64 4.52 24.35
CA ILE A 696 -16.27 5.58 25.13
C ILE A 696 -15.18 6.52 25.67
N GLY A 697 -14.94 7.60 24.94
CA GLY A 697 -13.95 8.62 25.26
C GLY A 697 -14.43 10.05 24.97
N PRO A 698 -13.52 11.04 25.10
CA PRO A 698 -13.82 12.42 24.74
C PRO A 698 -14.24 12.54 23.28
N LEU A 699 -15.09 13.52 22.98
CA LEU A 699 -15.49 13.82 21.60
C LEU A 699 -14.29 14.36 20.82
N CYS A 700 -14.07 13.81 19.63
CA CYS A 700 -13.09 14.30 18.68
C CYS A 700 -13.75 15.30 17.72
N ILE A 701 -12.95 16.22 17.19
CA ILE A 701 -13.38 17.17 16.15
C ILE A 701 -13.88 16.49 14.87
N CYS A 702 -13.45 15.24 14.60
CA CYS A 702 -13.98 14.47 13.46
C CYS A 702 -15.42 13.95 13.67
N GLY A 703 -16.01 14.19 14.85
CA GLY A 703 -17.36 13.72 15.23
C GLY A 703 -17.39 12.37 15.93
N SER A 704 -16.28 11.63 15.93
CA SER A 704 -16.14 10.34 16.64
C SER A 704 -15.80 10.54 18.13
N ARG A 705 -15.81 9.45 18.91
CA ARG A 705 -15.40 9.46 20.32
C ARG A 705 -14.13 8.64 20.53
N GLY A 706 -13.30 9.12 21.46
CA GLY A 706 -12.10 8.46 21.94
C GLY A 706 -11.03 8.18 20.87
N CYS A 707 -10.96 9.06 19.86
CA CYS A 707 -9.81 9.16 18.98
C CYS A 707 -8.55 9.58 19.75
N LEU A 708 -7.39 9.16 19.29
CA LEU A 708 -6.09 9.49 19.89
C LEU A 708 -5.90 11.00 20.10
N SER A 709 -6.18 11.83 19.10
CA SER A 709 -6.04 13.30 19.18
C SER A 709 -6.88 13.91 20.30
N ALA A 710 -8.03 13.33 20.63
CA ALA A 710 -8.87 13.85 21.72
C ALA A 710 -8.24 13.65 23.11
N PHE A 711 -7.38 12.63 23.26
CA PHE A 711 -6.58 12.41 24.48
C PHE A 711 -5.25 13.18 24.49
N LEU A 712 -4.88 13.76 23.35
CA LEU A 712 -3.68 14.59 23.20
C LEU A 712 -4.02 16.08 23.11
N ALA A 713 -5.31 16.42 23.25
CA ALA A 713 -5.77 17.79 23.26
C ALA A 713 -5.33 18.51 24.55
N PRO A 714 -4.96 19.80 24.48
CA PRO A 714 -4.59 20.57 25.67
C PRO A 714 -5.65 20.57 26.77
N ALA A 715 -6.93 20.53 26.40
CA ALA A 715 -8.04 20.39 27.34
C ALA A 715 -8.00 19.09 28.15
N TYR A 716 -7.60 17.97 27.54
CA TYR A 716 -7.46 16.69 28.23
C TYR A 716 -6.33 16.73 29.26
N PHE A 717 -5.17 17.28 28.89
CA PHE A 717 -4.07 17.50 29.82
C PHE A 717 -4.45 18.45 30.95
N GLY A 718 -5.20 19.52 30.65
CA GLY A 718 -5.69 20.46 31.66
C GLY A 718 -6.57 19.77 32.71
N ALA A 719 -7.46 18.88 32.29
CA ALA A 719 -8.28 18.07 33.18
C ALA A 719 -7.44 17.10 34.02
N LEU A 720 -6.46 16.41 33.40
CA LEU A 720 -5.61 15.43 34.08
C LEU A 720 -4.70 16.06 35.16
N LEU A 721 -4.23 17.28 34.93
CA LEU A 721 -3.32 17.96 35.85
C LEU A 721 -4.04 18.61 37.04
N GLU A 722 -5.38 18.65 37.05
CA GLU A 722 -6.23 19.21 38.11
C GLU A 722 -5.79 20.62 38.56
N ARG A 723 -5.48 21.51 37.61
CA ARG A 723 -5.04 22.89 37.90
C ARG A 723 -6.08 23.93 37.44
N PRO A 724 -7.22 24.07 38.14
CA PRO A 724 -8.24 25.08 37.80
C PRO A 724 -7.72 26.52 37.81
N ARG A 725 -6.64 26.81 38.55
CA ARG A 725 -5.96 28.13 38.58
C ARG A 725 -5.17 28.47 37.31
N LEU A 726 -4.93 27.52 36.41
CA LEU A 726 -4.17 27.76 35.18
C LEU A 726 -5.03 28.23 33.99
N GLY A 727 -6.35 28.33 34.14
CA GLY A 727 -7.25 28.55 33.00
C GLY A 727 -7.23 27.38 32.01
N SER A 728 -7.61 27.62 30.75
CA SER A 728 -7.43 26.62 29.69
C SER A 728 -5.94 26.40 29.43
N LEU A 729 -5.47 25.17 29.61
CA LEU A 729 -4.10 24.80 29.31
C LEU A 729 -3.86 24.86 27.79
N SER A 730 -2.82 25.58 27.35
CA SER A 730 -2.34 25.56 25.96
C SER A 730 -1.17 24.59 25.79
N GLU A 731 -0.85 24.23 24.54
CA GLU A 731 0.35 23.44 24.23
C GLU A 731 1.62 24.12 24.75
N ASP A 732 1.78 25.43 24.48
CA ASP A 732 2.94 26.20 24.95
C ASP A 732 3.08 26.18 26.46
N ARG A 733 1.95 26.26 27.17
CA ARG A 733 1.97 26.25 28.63
C ARG A 733 2.36 24.87 29.16
N LEU A 734 1.86 23.79 28.57
CA LEU A 734 2.23 22.42 28.94
C LEU A 734 3.73 22.17 28.69
N VAL A 735 4.23 22.55 27.51
CA VAL A 735 5.64 22.45 27.12
C VAL A 735 6.51 23.25 28.10
N ALA A 736 6.15 24.51 28.40
CA ALA A 736 6.89 25.36 29.32
C ALA A 736 6.95 24.78 30.75
N LEU A 737 5.85 24.21 31.24
CA LEU A 737 5.83 23.53 32.55
C LEU A 737 6.78 22.32 32.58
N ALA A 738 6.75 21.49 31.52
CA ALA A 738 7.65 20.34 31.42
C ALA A 738 9.12 20.75 31.34
N VAL A 739 9.45 21.79 30.56
CA VAL A 739 10.80 22.38 30.49
C VAL A 739 11.25 22.86 31.86
N ALA A 740 10.37 23.57 32.59
CA ALA A 740 10.63 24.08 33.94
C ALA A 740 10.76 22.98 35.03
N GLY A 741 10.61 21.70 34.69
CA GLY A 741 10.78 20.60 35.65
C GLY A 741 9.52 20.13 36.34
N ASP A 742 8.34 20.61 35.95
CA ASP A 742 7.07 20.18 36.55
C ASP A 742 6.85 18.68 36.32
N ARG A 743 6.93 17.91 37.41
CA ARG A 743 6.84 16.44 37.36
C ARG A 743 5.50 15.94 36.77
N PRO A 744 4.33 16.49 37.17
CA PRO A 744 3.07 16.13 36.53
C PRO A 744 3.05 16.36 35.02
N ALA A 745 3.51 17.52 34.54
CA ALA A 745 3.56 17.81 33.11
C ALA A 745 4.48 16.83 32.36
N ARG A 746 5.68 16.55 32.89
CA ARG A 746 6.60 15.56 32.31
C ARG A 746 5.99 14.16 32.28
N ARG A 747 5.31 13.75 33.35
CA ARG A 747 4.62 12.45 33.41
C ARG A 747 3.50 12.35 32.37
N ALA A 748 2.70 13.40 32.23
CA ALA A 748 1.64 13.46 31.25
C ALA A 748 2.18 13.29 29.80
N LEU A 749 3.34 13.88 29.49
CA LEU A 749 4.01 13.71 28.19
C LEU A 749 4.53 12.27 27.97
N VAL A 750 5.05 11.60 29.01
CA VAL A 750 5.43 10.18 28.91
C VAL A 750 4.21 9.30 28.66
N ASP A 751 3.11 9.53 29.40
CA ASP A 751 1.88 8.77 29.24
C ASP A 751 1.22 9.03 27.88
N ALA A 752 1.30 10.25 27.35
CA ALA A 752 0.94 10.57 25.97
C ALA A 752 1.77 9.78 24.95
N GLY A 753 3.09 9.70 25.16
CA GLY A 753 3.97 8.87 24.34
C GLY A 753 3.58 7.39 24.35
N ARG A 754 3.27 6.84 25.53
CA ARG A 754 2.78 5.45 25.66
C ARG A 754 1.46 5.24 24.92
N LEU A 755 0.55 6.21 25.02
CA LEU A 755 -0.73 6.16 24.33
C LEU A 755 -0.54 6.14 22.81
N ILE A 756 0.24 7.08 22.28
CA ILE A 756 0.61 7.14 20.85
C ILE A 756 1.22 5.80 20.43
N GLY A 757 2.23 5.32 21.17
CA GLY A 757 2.93 4.08 20.84
C GLY A 757 2.00 2.87 20.82
N ARG A 758 1.10 2.71 21.81
CA ARG A 758 0.10 1.64 21.81
C ARG A 758 -0.84 1.72 20.62
N THR A 759 -1.31 2.93 20.28
CA THR A 759 -2.22 3.15 19.16
C THR A 759 -1.57 2.88 17.81
N VAL A 760 -0.26 3.11 17.66
CA VAL A 760 0.46 2.91 16.39
C VAL A 760 1.16 1.55 16.28
N THR A 761 1.23 0.77 17.35
CA THR A 761 1.71 -0.62 17.33
C THR A 761 1.10 -1.43 16.18
N PRO A 762 -0.25 -1.44 15.99
CA PRO A 762 -0.86 -2.18 14.89
C PRO A 762 -0.33 -1.79 13.52
N LEU A 763 0.02 -0.51 13.36
CA LEU A 763 0.55 0.03 12.10
C LEU A 763 1.98 -0.44 11.89
N CYS A 764 2.77 -0.58 12.95
CA CYS A 764 4.12 -1.12 12.86
C CYS A 764 4.11 -2.60 12.48
N ASP A 765 3.16 -3.39 12.99
CA ASP A 765 3.00 -4.80 12.62
C ASP A 765 2.54 -4.96 11.17
N VAL A 766 1.67 -4.06 10.69
CA VAL A 766 1.14 -4.13 9.32
C VAL A 766 2.10 -3.51 8.29
N LEU A 767 2.74 -2.38 8.59
CA LEU A 767 3.64 -1.68 7.66
C LEU A 767 5.09 -2.15 7.74
N ASN A 768 5.53 -2.66 8.89
CA ASN A 768 6.91 -3.04 9.18
C ASN A 768 7.93 -1.93 8.78
N PRO A 769 7.84 -0.71 9.37
CA PRO A 769 8.81 0.36 9.11
C PRO A 769 10.18 0.00 9.70
N ALA A 770 11.25 0.52 9.11
CA ALA A 770 12.60 0.42 9.69
C ALA A 770 12.79 1.44 10.82
N VAL A 771 12.21 2.63 10.67
CA VAL A 771 12.38 3.75 11.60
C VAL A 771 11.04 4.39 11.89
N VAL A 772 10.73 4.56 13.17
CA VAL A 772 9.67 5.45 13.67
C VAL A 772 10.34 6.74 14.15
N VAL A 773 9.98 7.86 13.51
CA VAL A 773 10.45 9.20 13.89
C VAL A 773 9.34 9.89 14.65
N VAL A 774 9.62 10.38 15.86
CA VAL A 774 8.64 11.09 16.69
C VAL A 774 9.01 12.57 16.76
N GLY A 775 8.15 13.42 16.21
CA GLY A 775 8.30 14.88 16.23
C GLY A 775 7.05 15.57 16.77
N GLY A 776 6.90 16.87 16.51
CA GLY A 776 5.77 17.68 17.00
C GLY A 776 6.05 18.39 18.33
N ARG A 777 5.17 19.32 18.70
CA ARG A 777 5.40 20.25 19.83
C ARG A 777 5.65 19.56 21.17
N TYR A 778 5.02 18.41 21.41
CA TYR A 778 5.19 17.67 22.67
C TYR A 778 6.56 17.01 22.82
N THR A 779 7.40 17.01 21.79
CA THR A 779 8.79 16.54 21.85
C THR A 779 9.80 17.63 22.22
N GLU A 780 9.42 18.92 22.20
CA GLU A 780 10.30 20.05 22.51
C GLU A 780 10.90 20.00 23.95
N PRO A 781 10.16 19.59 25.00
CA PRO A 781 10.72 19.52 26.36
C PRO A 781 11.79 18.44 26.58
N GLY A 782 12.01 17.54 25.62
CA GLY A 782 12.94 16.42 25.71
C GLY A 782 12.34 15.09 25.27
N ALA A 783 12.98 13.98 25.66
CA ALA A 783 12.65 12.65 25.14
C ALA A 783 11.37 12.02 25.70
N PHE A 784 10.61 12.69 26.58
CA PHE A 784 9.48 12.10 27.33
C PHE A 784 8.48 11.34 26.44
N VAL A 785 8.00 11.97 25.37
CA VAL A 785 7.06 11.34 24.43
C VAL A 785 7.75 10.22 23.65
N VAL A 786 8.98 10.45 23.19
CA VAL A 786 9.76 9.48 22.41
C VAL A 786 10.03 8.20 23.21
N ASP A 787 10.35 8.34 24.49
CA ASP A 787 10.60 7.23 25.40
C ASP A 787 9.31 6.45 25.68
N GLY A 788 8.18 7.15 25.86
CA GLY A 788 6.88 6.51 25.99
C GLY A 788 6.47 5.71 24.74
N VAL A 789 6.69 6.27 23.55
CA VAL A 789 6.45 5.57 22.27
C VAL A 789 7.36 4.35 22.16
N ARG A 790 8.65 4.50 22.46
CA ARG A 790 9.62 3.39 22.41
C ARG A 790 9.25 2.26 23.38
N GLU A 791 8.86 2.59 24.60
CA GLU A 791 8.41 1.61 25.59
C GLU A 791 7.19 0.82 25.09
N ALA A 792 6.18 1.52 24.57
CA ALA A 792 4.96 0.89 24.09
C ALA A 792 5.21 0.00 22.86
N LEU A 793 5.98 0.46 21.86
CA LEU A 793 6.30 -0.34 20.69
C LEU A 793 7.13 -1.58 21.07
N HIS A 794 8.11 -1.44 21.98
CA HIS A 794 8.88 -2.57 22.48
C HIS A 794 8.01 -3.64 23.16
N ARG A 795 6.97 -3.20 23.88
CA ARG A 795 6.08 -4.09 24.63
C ARG A 795 5.00 -4.74 23.78
N HIS A 796 4.46 -4.04 22.79
CA HIS A 796 3.22 -4.43 22.13
C HIS A 796 3.38 -4.88 20.68
N CYS A 797 4.46 -4.50 19.97
CA CYS A 797 4.69 -4.98 18.60
C CYS A 797 4.94 -6.49 18.57
N ALA A 798 4.52 -7.11 17.47
CA ALA A 798 4.90 -8.48 17.18
C ALA A 798 6.44 -8.59 17.15
N PRO A 799 7.05 -9.63 17.75
CA PRO A 799 8.51 -9.75 17.80
C PRO A 799 9.19 -9.68 16.43
N SER A 800 8.57 -10.22 15.38
CA SER A 800 9.05 -10.17 14.00
C SER A 800 9.08 -8.74 13.43
N ALA A 801 8.06 -7.94 13.72
CA ALA A 801 7.97 -6.54 13.27
C ALA A 801 8.87 -5.61 14.09
N ALA A 802 9.01 -5.88 15.39
CA ALA A 802 9.93 -5.16 16.27
C ALA A 802 11.40 -5.45 15.94
N ALA A 803 11.71 -6.61 15.36
CA ALA A 803 13.06 -7.01 14.97
C ALA A 803 13.61 -6.09 13.86
N GLY A 804 14.36 -5.07 14.25
CA GLY A 804 14.96 -4.07 13.37
C GLY A 804 14.27 -2.70 13.37
N LEU A 805 13.19 -2.54 14.13
CA LEU A 805 12.51 -1.27 14.32
C LEU A 805 13.31 -0.35 15.24
N THR A 806 13.58 0.88 14.80
CA THR A 806 14.24 1.91 15.62
C THR A 806 13.30 3.09 15.87
N VAL A 807 13.24 3.59 17.12
CA VAL A 807 12.43 4.76 17.49
C VAL A 807 13.34 5.92 17.85
N VAL A 808 13.26 7.01 17.08
CA VAL A 808 14.14 8.18 17.18
C VAL A 808 13.35 9.48 17.28
N PRO A 809 13.87 10.52 17.95
CA PRO A 809 13.31 11.86 17.84
C PRO A 809 13.50 12.42 16.42
N ALA A 810 12.60 13.30 16.00
CA ALA A 810 12.78 14.11 14.79
C ALA A 810 14.03 15.00 14.90
N ALA A 811 14.83 15.08 13.83
CA ALA A 811 16.07 15.86 13.82
C ALA A 811 15.87 17.29 13.28
N LEU A 812 14.84 17.51 12.46
CA LEU A 812 14.62 18.78 11.75
C LEU A 812 13.67 19.73 12.47
N GLY A 813 12.98 19.27 13.52
CA GLY A 813 12.09 20.10 14.34
C GLY A 813 11.08 20.89 13.50
N ARG A 814 11.00 22.20 13.72
CA ARG A 814 10.05 23.11 13.04
C ARG A 814 10.39 23.33 11.55
N ASP A 815 11.59 22.98 11.10
CA ASP A 815 12.00 23.13 9.70
C ASP A 815 11.65 21.90 8.87
N ALA A 816 11.17 20.81 9.49
CA ALA A 816 10.78 19.58 8.80
C ALA A 816 9.71 19.82 7.72
N GLU A 817 8.72 20.66 7.98
CA GLU A 817 7.63 20.96 7.04
C GLU A 817 8.12 21.67 5.77
N PRO A 818 8.75 22.86 5.85
CA PRO A 818 9.21 23.56 4.64
C PRO A 818 10.35 22.79 3.94
N LEU A 819 11.22 22.06 4.66
CA LEU A 819 12.22 21.19 4.04
C LEU A 819 11.58 20.00 3.31
N GLY A 820 10.51 19.44 3.87
CA GLY A 820 9.71 18.41 3.22
C GLY A 820 9.06 18.92 1.94
N ALA A 821 8.56 20.16 1.96
CA ALA A 821 8.06 20.84 0.77
C ALA A 821 9.15 21.00 -0.30
N ILE A 822 10.39 21.33 0.07
CA ILE A 822 11.53 21.33 -0.88
C ILE A 822 11.74 19.92 -1.46
N GLU A 823 11.75 18.89 -0.61
CA GLU A 823 11.95 17.51 -1.07
C GLU A 823 10.83 16.97 -1.96
N SER A 824 9.59 17.47 -1.83
CA SER A 824 8.49 17.05 -2.70
C SER A 824 8.55 17.68 -4.10
N LEU A 825 9.32 18.76 -4.26
CA LEU A 825 9.58 19.41 -5.55
C LEU A 825 10.76 18.78 -6.33
N LEU A 826 11.59 17.97 -5.67
CA LEU A 826 12.76 17.27 -6.22
C LEU A 826 12.44 15.85 -6.71
#